data_AF-A0A3M1T9V0-F1
#
_entry.id   AF-A0A3M1T9V0-F1
#
_cell.length_a   1.000
_cell.length_b   1.000
_cell.length_c   1.000
_cell.angle_alpha   90.00
_cell.angle_beta   90.00
_cell.angle_gamma   90.00
#
_symmetry.space_group_name_H-M   'P 1'
#
loop_
_entity.id
_entity.type
_entity.pdbx_description
1 polymer ?
#
loop_
_entity_poly.entity_id
_entity_poly.type
_entity_poly.pdbx_seq_one_letter_code
_entity_poly.pdbx_strand_id
1 'polypeptide(L)'
;MSRASQRDCAARMLPLRTRLAALRRRARVALAVRGASTLSVAAVGLALVSFGLDRSLRLAWETRLVGLVLALSAVLAVLYRRLWRPLRAPLGDATLARRVEAVHTDLDWRLVSAVEFTAPGWRAGPETSARLVERAVEEALSVCEGRSFGAAVPAAPAARAGARGGVVLLAGVALVLAWPQAAAVWARRNLLLDPHADWPRDTRLELLSLTADGQPVPLRADGSAVVARGVDLGIRVRARGVVPRRVLLESHAGGASEERALDGLAGGEFRTTLERVGSSFRFWLRGGDGEAGPFAVTVLERPWVGALALRVEPPAYTGLPARRFALTASNVAIPRGARVVLRAECSKPLARAGLWERDEDEGVARVHTATLLEGGAGFEVDLLLEHSAFFELRVTDRDGLTPAEETRFGLVAVADQSPQVRLRLEGVGLSVTPGATLRFALEARDDHGVAAAALRHRVQGGEEEAVEGALPLRLDAEGRATGELELGPLELEPKAALALWGEARDRDPRGPNLGSSPTIQLRVVSPEELLNELLRRLHEQRLELERLAAEEERLAGALQAAQAPAVERAAPTQADAGRVLERAAGAVDGVVAELRANHLLDGRTYRRLSEEVAGALRAVAEGTLARARERCEAAADDRGEATARAAGEAVARVAQEVRAIVARMGRLEELAELVAALKQLISEQRELMEEARRRAR
;
A
#
# COMPACT_ATOMS: atom_id res chain seq x y z
N MET A 1 -37.87 59.13 103.22
CA MET A 1 -39.10 58.88 102.42
C MET A 1 -39.65 57.50 102.74
N SER A 2 -40.95 57.37 102.99
CA SER A 2 -41.63 56.07 102.99
C SER A 2 -41.64 55.51 101.56
N ARG A 3 -41.52 54.19 101.39
CA ARG A 3 -41.66 53.51 100.08
C ARG A 3 -42.98 53.87 99.37
N ALA A 4 -44.00 54.35 100.10
CA ALA A 4 -45.28 54.83 99.54
C ALA A 4 -45.14 56.17 98.79
N SER A 5 -44.53 57.19 99.40
CA SER A 5 -44.35 58.52 98.76
C SER A 5 -43.45 58.47 97.52
N GLN A 6 -42.46 57.56 97.49
CA GLN A 6 -41.64 57.33 96.31
C GLN A 6 -42.42 56.68 95.15
N ARG A 7 -43.41 55.82 95.46
CA ARG A 7 -44.30 55.21 94.47
C ARG A 7 -45.27 56.23 93.87
N ASP A 8 -45.79 57.15 94.67
CA ASP A 8 -46.71 58.20 94.19
C ASP A 8 -46.01 59.21 93.26
N CYS A 9 -44.79 59.67 93.60
CA CYS A 9 -44.00 60.51 92.69
C CYS A 9 -43.64 59.78 91.39
N ALA A 10 -43.33 58.47 91.47
CA ALA A 10 -43.05 57.67 90.28
C ALA A 10 -44.28 57.49 89.38
N ALA A 11 -45.48 57.40 89.97
CA ALA A 11 -46.74 57.34 89.23
C ALA A 11 -47.06 58.68 88.54
N ARG A 12 -46.85 59.82 89.21
CA ARG A 12 -47.01 61.15 88.58
C ARG A 12 -46.06 61.40 87.40
N MET A 13 -44.90 60.73 87.38
CA MET A 13 -43.91 60.78 86.29
C MET A 13 -44.20 59.86 85.09
N LEU A 14 -45.26 59.04 85.12
CA LEU A 14 -45.63 58.13 84.01
C LEU A 14 -45.76 58.85 82.64
N PRO A 15 -46.40 60.04 82.52
CA PRO A 15 -46.51 60.75 81.24
C PRO A 15 -45.16 61.23 80.68
N LEU A 16 -44.25 61.69 81.55
CA LEU A 16 -42.90 62.08 81.13
C LEU A 16 -42.06 60.86 80.75
N ARG A 17 -42.17 59.75 81.48
CA ARG A 17 -41.49 58.49 81.15
C ARG A 17 -41.94 57.91 79.82
N THR A 18 -43.23 58.01 79.46
CA THR A 18 -43.71 57.58 78.14
C THR A 18 -43.19 58.48 77.02
N ARG A 19 -43.12 59.80 77.23
CA ARG A 19 -42.49 60.76 76.29
C ARG A 19 -40.99 60.50 76.13
N LEU A 20 -40.25 60.26 77.22
CA LEU A 20 -38.83 59.88 77.18
C LEU A 20 -38.62 58.51 76.54
N ALA A 21 -39.51 57.53 76.76
CA ALA A 21 -39.46 56.24 76.07
C ALA A 21 -39.72 56.38 74.56
N ALA A 22 -40.64 57.26 74.16
CA ALA A 22 -40.86 57.59 72.75
C ALA A 22 -39.63 58.28 72.13
N LEU A 23 -38.98 59.19 72.87
CA LEU A 23 -37.72 59.81 72.46
C LEU A 23 -36.59 58.79 72.34
N ARG A 24 -36.49 57.84 73.29
CA ARG A 24 -35.54 56.72 73.26
C ARG A 24 -35.72 55.87 72.00
N ARG A 25 -36.97 55.55 71.64
CA ARG A 25 -37.28 54.85 70.37
C ARG A 25 -36.80 55.65 69.16
N ARG A 26 -37.11 56.95 69.10
CA ARG A 26 -36.65 57.83 68.00
C ARG A 26 -35.13 57.92 67.91
N ALA A 27 -34.43 58.05 69.03
CA ALA A 27 -32.97 58.03 69.09
C ALA A 27 -32.38 56.70 68.60
N ARG A 28 -32.95 55.57 69.02
CA ARG A 28 -32.53 54.23 68.55
C ARG A 28 -32.76 54.06 67.06
N VAL A 29 -33.90 54.49 66.53
CA VAL A 29 -34.18 54.46 65.08
C VAL A 29 -33.18 55.34 64.32
N ALA A 30 -32.90 56.56 64.80
CA ALA A 30 -31.92 57.44 64.17
C ALA A 30 -30.50 56.83 64.15
N LEU A 31 -30.08 56.19 65.24
CA LEU A 31 -28.82 55.46 65.32
C LEU A 31 -28.81 54.23 64.39
N ALA A 32 -29.90 53.48 64.35
CA ALA A 32 -30.05 52.32 63.46
C ALA A 32 -29.96 52.73 61.99
N VAL A 33 -30.68 53.78 61.56
CA VAL A 33 -30.66 54.29 60.19
C VAL A 33 -29.26 54.77 59.80
N ARG A 34 -28.57 55.49 60.70
CA ARG A 34 -27.20 55.94 60.45
C ARG A 34 -26.22 54.78 60.36
N GLY A 35 -26.34 53.80 61.26
CA GLY A 35 -25.51 52.58 61.26
C GLY A 35 -25.73 51.73 60.02
N ALA A 36 -26.99 51.48 59.65
CA ALA A 36 -27.38 50.75 58.44
C ALA A 36 -26.89 51.46 57.18
N SER A 37 -27.02 52.79 57.11
CA SER A 37 -26.48 53.57 55.99
C SER A 37 -24.96 53.41 55.84
N THR A 38 -24.19 53.52 56.94
CA THR A 38 -22.74 53.31 56.88
C THR A 38 -22.37 51.88 56.52
N LEU A 39 -23.18 50.90 56.93
CA LEU A 39 -22.98 49.50 56.58
C LEU A 39 -23.23 49.27 55.08
N SER A 40 -24.30 49.82 54.52
CA SER A 40 -24.59 49.73 53.08
C SER A 40 -23.48 50.34 52.24
N VAL A 41 -22.96 51.52 52.63
CA VAL A 41 -21.84 52.17 51.94
C VAL A 41 -20.57 51.31 52.01
N ALA A 42 -20.25 50.76 53.18
CA ALA A 42 -19.08 49.90 53.34
C ALA A 42 -19.19 48.60 52.53
N ALA A 43 -20.36 47.93 52.58
CA ALA A 43 -20.59 46.68 51.87
C ALA A 43 -20.56 46.85 50.35
N VAL A 44 -21.27 47.86 49.80
CA VAL A 44 -21.27 48.13 48.36
C VAL A 44 -19.88 48.60 47.90
N GLY A 45 -19.21 49.48 48.67
CA GLY A 45 -17.87 49.95 48.34
C GLY A 45 -16.84 48.82 48.28
N LEU A 46 -16.84 47.91 49.26
CA LEU A 46 -15.95 46.75 49.27
C LEU A 46 -16.27 45.77 48.14
N ALA A 47 -17.56 45.55 47.82
CA ALA A 47 -17.96 44.72 46.68
C ALA A 47 -17.46 45.29 45.35
N LEU A 48 -17.56 46.61 45.14
CA LEU A 48 -17.05 47.27 43.93
C LEU A 48 -15.52 47.21 43.82
N VAL A 49 -14.81 47.38 44.92
CA VAL A 49 -13.35 47.22 44.95
C VAL A 49 -12.95 45.78 44.63
N SER A 50 -13.62 44.78 45.23
CA SER A 50 -13.39 43.36 44.92
C SER A 50 -13.68 43.05 43.44
N PHE A 51 -14.78 43.58 42.89
CA PHE A 51 -15.12 43.41 41.47
C PHE A 51 -14.06 44.00 40.54
N GLY A 52 -13.58 45.21 40.82
CA GLY A 52 -12.51 45.85 40.03
C GLY A 52 -11.18 45.08 40.10
N LEU A 53 -10.83 44.54 41.28
CA LEU A 53 -9.63 43.72 41.46
C LEU A 53 -9.74 42.37 40.74
N ASP A 54 -10.87 41.66 40.82
CA ASP A 54 -11.07 40.37 40.13
C ASP A 54 -11.09 40.53 38.60
N ARG A 55 -11.60 41.66 38.08
CA ARG A 55 -11.57 41.95 36.64
C ARG A 55 -10.15 42.29 36.14
N SER A 56 -9.34 42.97 36.95
CA SER A 56 -8.03 43.49 36.54
C SER A 56 -6.86 42.54 36.79
N LEU A 57 -6.93 41.67 37.80
CA LEU A 57 -5.81 40.84 38.26
C LEU A 57 -6.17 39.36 38.33
N ARG A 58 -5.31 38.48 37.77
CA ARG A 58 -5.33 36.99 37.85
C ARG A 58 -5.09 36.51 39.27
N LEU A 59 -6.03 36.85 40.14
CA LEU A 59 -6.05 36.44 41.55
C LEU A 59 -6.30 34.94 41.64
N ALA A 60 -5.36 34.23 42.26
CA ALA A 60 -5.53 32.84 42.66
C ALA A 60 -6.65 32.72 43.72
N TRP A 61 -7.14 31.52 43.98
CA TRP A 61 -8.28 31.34 44.89
C TRP A 61 -7.91 31.71 46.34
N GLU A 62 -6.65 31.55 46.72
CA GLU A 62 -6.10 31.88 48.05
C GLU A 62 -6.16 33.39 48.29
N THR A 63 -5.79 34.20 47.30
CA THR A 63 -5.82 35.66 47.42
C THR A 63 -7.25 36.18 47.47
N ARG A 64 -8.18 35.52 46.77
CA ARG A 64 -9.62 35.80 46.88
C ARG A 64 -10.18 35.43 48.26
N LEU A 65 -9.78 34.30 48.83
CA LEU A 65 -10.17 33.90 50.19
C LEU A 65 -9.70 34.92 51.23
N VAL A 66 -8.43 35.33 51.17
CA VAL A 66 -7.88 36.36 52.07
C VAL A 66 -8.64 37.68 51.88
N GLY A 67 -8.88 38.09 50.64
CA GLY A 67 -9.68 39.28 50.32
C GLY A 67 -11.09 39.22 50.89
N LEU A 68 -11.77 38.08 50.78
CA LEU A 68 -13.11 37.85 51.33
C LEU A 68 -13.11 37.92 52.87
N VAL A 69 -12.14 37.29 53.53
CA VAL A 69 -12.01 37.32 54.99
C VAL A 69 -11.76 38.74 55.48
N LEU A 70 -10.90 39.51 54.80
CA LEU A 70 -10.64 40.91 55.13
C LEU A 70 -11.89 41.78 54.92
N ALA A 71 -12.60 41.61 53.80
CA ALA A 71 -13.84 42.33 53.51
C ALA A 71 -14.93 42.00 54.54
N LEU A 72 -15.13 40.72 54.86
CA LEU A 72 -16.09 40.28 55.87
C LEU A 72 -15.74 40.81 57.26
N SER A 73 -14.46 40.77 57.63
CA SER A 73 -13.97 41.34 58.91
C SER A 73 -14.21 42.84 58.99
N ALA A 74 -13.99 43.58 57.90
CA ALA A 74 -14.27 45.01 57.83
C ALA A 74 -15.78 45.31 57.95
N VAL A 75 -16.63 44.56 57.24
CA VAL A 75 -18.10 44.68 57.32
C VAL A 75 -18.58 44.36 58.75
N LEU A 76 -18.09 43.28 59.36
CA LEU A 76 -18.41 42.91 60.74
C LEU A 76 -17.91 43.95 61.75
N ALA A 77 -16.74 44.53 61.55
CA ALA A 77 -16.22 45.60 62.40
C ALA A 77 -17.08 46.88 62.29
N VAL A 78 -17.53 47.24 61.09
CA VAL A 78 -18.47 48.36 60.88
C VAL A 78 -19.83 48.06 61.51
N LEU A 79 -20.38 46.87 61.29
CA LEU A 79 -21.62 46.39 61.90
C LEU A 79 -21.53 46.48 63.44
N TYR A 80 -20.45 45.97 64.02
CA TYR A 80 -20.24 45.98 65.46
C TYR A 80 -20.09 47.41 66.00
N ARG A 81 -19.22 48.23 65.41
CA ARG A 81 -18.91 49.59 65.91
C ARG A 81 -20.01 50.62 65.64
N ARG A 82 -20.71 50.52 64.50
CA ARG A 82 -21.66 51.54 64.03
C ARG A 82 -23.13 51.19 64.21
N LEU A 83 -23.48 49.90 64.33
CA LEU A 83 -24.86 49.46 64.51
C LEU A 83 -25.07 48.76 65.86
N TRP A 84 -24.33 47.67 66.13
CA TRP A 84 -24.58 46.82 67.29
C TRP A 84 -24.21 47.45 68.63
N ARG A 85 -22.97 47.93 68.78
CA ARG A 85 -22.48 48.60 70.00
C ARG A 85 -23.33 49.82 70.39
N PRO A 86 -23.68 50.76 69.49
CA PRO A 86 -24.52 51.90 69.86
C PRO A 86 -25.98 51.53 70.16
N LEU A 87 -26.54 50.50 69.52
CA LEU A 87 -27.90 50.05 69.83
C LEU A 87 -28.01 49.33 71.18
N ARG A 88 -26.94 48.63 71.59
CA ARG A 88 -26.86 47.96 72.89
C ARG A 88 -26.43 48.87 74.04
N ALA A 89 -25.89 50.05 73.76
CA ALA A 89 -25.52 51.00 74.80
C ALA A 89 -26.76 51.43 75.61
N PRO A 90 -26.69 51.42 76.95
CA PRO A 90 -27.82 51.84 77.78
C PRO A 90 -28.10 53.33 77.57
N LEU A 91 -29.26 53.63 76.99
CA LEU A 91 -29.78 54.99 76.84
C LEU A 91 -30.65 55.31 78.06
N GLY A 92 -29.99 55.69 79.16
CA GLY A 92 -30.63 56.09 80.40
C GLY A 92 -31.51 57.34 80.26
N ASP A 93 -32.56 57.41 81.06
CA ASP A 93 -33.51 58.54 81.03
C ASP A 93 -32.85 59.88 81.36
N ALA A 94 -31.85 59.90 82.25
CA ALA A 94 -31.11 61.12 82.60
C ALA A 94 -30.28 61.66 81.41
N THR A 95 -29.75 60.79 80.54
CA THR A 95 -29.01 61.20 79.34
C THR A 95 -29.95 61.80 78.28
N LEU A 96 -31.15 61.23 78.15
CA LEU A 96 -32.19 61.78 77.27
C LEU A 96 -32.71 63.12 77.80
N ALA A 97 -32.94 63.23 79.11
CA ALA A 97 -33.32 64.47 79.77
C ALA A 97 -32.29 65.59 79.54
N ARG A 98 -31.00 65.31 79.74
CA ARG A 98 -29.90 66.26 79.44
C ARG A 98 -29.91 66.71 77.98
N ARG A 99 -30.23 65.80 77.05
CA ARG A 99 -30.31 66.14 75.62
C ARG A 99 -31.52 67.02 75.29
N VAL A 100 -32.63 66.86 76.01
CA VAL A 100 -33.83 67.69 75.87
C VAL A 100 -33.56 69.10 76.41
N GLU A 101 -32.95 69.23 77.58
CA GLU A 101 -32.57 70.53 78.18
C GLU A 101 -31.49 71.26 77.36
N ALA A 102 -30.60 70.53 76.69
CA ALA A 102 -29.64 71.15 75.77
C ALA A 102 -30.28 71.84 74.56
N VAL A 103 -31.54 71.50 74.22
CA VAL A 103 -32.32 72.17 73.16
C VAL A 103 -33.29 73.19 73.75
N HIS A 104 -33.85 72.89 74.92
CA HIS A 104 -34.76 73.74 75.67
C HIS A 104 -34.03 74.29 76.90
N THR A 105 -33.23 75.35 76.71
CA THR A 105 -32.39 75.95 77.75
C THR A 105 -33.18 76.54 78.91
N ASP A 106 -34.48 76.73 78.73
CA ASP A 106 -35.45 77.26 79.70
C ASP A 106 -35.92 76.21 80.73
N LEU A 107 -35.37 75.00 80.70
CA LEU A 107 -35.63 73.95 81.69
C LEU A 107 -34.69 74.00 82.91
N ASP A 108 -33.58 74.77 82.87
CA ASP A 108 -32.66 75.02 83.99
C ASP A 108 -32.42 73.81 84.93
N TRP A 109 -32.02 72.66 84.38
CA TRP A 109 -31.74 71.40 85.10
C TRP A 109 -32.93 70.73 85.82
N ARG A 110 -34.15 71.24 85.65
CA ARG A 110 -35.36 70.75 86.34
C ARG A 110 -35.80 69.37 85.86
N LEU A 111 -35.71 69.08 84.56
CA LEU A 111 -36.10 67.78 83.99
C LEU A 111 -35.06 66.71 84.34
N VAL A 112 -33.76 67.04 84.29
CA VAL A 112 -32.68 66.12 84.68
C VAL A 112 -32.78 65.78 86.16
N SER A 113 -32.93 66.78 87.03
CA SER A 113 -33.05 66.58 88.48
C SER A 113 -34.28 65.74 88.82
N ALA A 114 -35.43 66.01 88.19
CA ALA A 114 -36.65 65.25 88.43
C ALA A 114 -36.55 63.77 87.96
N VAL A 115 -35.81 63.50 86.87
CA VAL A 115 -35.52 62.13 86.42
C VAL A 115 -34.54 61.42 87.36
N GLU A 116 -33.53 62.12 87.89
CA GLU A 116 -32.57 61.57 88.85
C GLU A 116 -33.22 61.28 90.21
N PHE A 117 -34.08 62.17 90.72
CA PHE A 117 -34.83 61.96 91.96
C PHE A 117 -35.81 60.79 91.89
N THR A 118 -36.31 60.47 90.69
CA THR A 118 -37.22 59.33 90.47
C THR A 118 -36.51 58.06 89.99
N ALA A 119 -35.17 58.07 89.90
CA ALA A 119 -34.39 56.92 89.45
C ALA A 119 -34.45 55.74 90.46
N PRO A 120 -34.55 54.49 89.99
CA PRO A 120 -34.48 53.32 90.85
C PRO A 120 -33.12 53.27 91.57
N GLY A 121 -33.12 53.39 92.90
CA GLY A 121 -31.90 53.40 93.71
C GLY A 121 -31.49 54.78 94.24
N TRP A 122 -32.15 55.86 93.81
CA TRP A 122 -31.97 57.17 94.43
C TRP A 122 -32.44 57.15 95.89
N ARG A 123 -31.62 57.71 96.79
CA ARG A 123 -31.90 57.86 98.23
C ARG A 123 -31.74 59.33 98.60
N ALA A 124 -32.71 59.86 99.33
CA ALA A 124 -32.59 61.17 99.96
C ALA A 124 -31.39 61.17 100.92
N GLY A 125 -30.52 62.17 100.79
CA GLY A 125 -29.48 62.45 101.78
C GLY A 125 -30.07 63.07 103.05
N PRO A 126 -29.26 63.27 104.10
CA PRO A 126 -29.70 63.89 105.36
C PRO A 126 -30.33 65.26 105.17
N GLU A 127 -29.91 65.99 104.14
CA GLU A 127 -30.31 67.37 103.84
C GLU A 127 -31.48 67.47 102.84
N THR A 128 -32.01 66.34 102.35
CA THR A 128 -33.05 66.35 101.31
C THR A 128 -34.44 66.09 101.89
N SER A 129 -35.33 67.09 101.85
CA SER A 129 -36.71 66.92 102.32
C SER A 129 -37.62 66.31 101.25
N ALA A 130 -38.52 65.40 101.67
CA ALA A 130 -39.43 64.71 100.75
C ALA A 130 -40.39 65.68 100.01
N ARG A 131 -40.81 66.77 100.68
CA ARG A 131 -41.65 67.81 100.08
C ARG A 131 -40.93 68.65 99.02
N LEU A 132 -39.62 68.89 99.17
CA LEU A 132 -38.84 69.61 98.14
C LEU A 132 -38.67 68.77 96.88
N VAL A 133 -38.47 67.46 97.03
CA VAL A 133 -38.42 66.53 95.88
C VAL A 133 -39.77 66.47 95.17
N GLU A 134 -40.88 66.40 95.90
CA GLU A 134 -42.23 66.40 95.32
C GLU A 134 -42.52 67.71 94.57
N ARG A 135 -42.22 68.87 95.17
CA ARG A 135 -42.33 70.18 94.51
C ARG A 135 -41.45 70.30 93.27
N ALA A 136 -40.21 69.82 93.30
CA ALA A 136 -39.30 69.85 92.15
C ALA A 136 -39.79 68.97 91.00
N VAL A 137 -40.41 67.81 91.30
CA VAL A 137 -41.03 66.95 90.29
C VAL A 137 -42.29 67.59 89.70
N GLU A 138 -43.13 68.23 90.52
CA GLU A 138 -44.32 68.97 90.05
C GLU A 138 -43.96 70.19 89.19
N GLU A 139 -42.93 70.94 89.57
CA GLU A 139 -42.43 72.07 88.79
C GLU A 139 -41.81 71.59 87.47
N ALA A 140 -41.07 70.48 87.46
CA ALA A 140 -40.56 69.90 86.22
C ALA A 140 -41.69 69.41 85.29
N LEU A 141 -42.78 68.87 85.85
CA LEU A 141 -43.96 68.44 85.09
C LEU A 141 -44.68 69.62 84.43
N SER A 142 -44.98 70.68 85.20
CA SER A 142 -45.70 71.86 84.68
C SER A 142 -44.90 72.60 83.62
N VAL A 143 -43.58 72.73 83.80
CA VAL A 143 -42.69 73.39 82.85
C VAL A 143 -42.52 72.55 81.57
N CYS A 144 -42.65 71.23 81.65
CA CYS A 144 -42.61 70.33 80.49
C CYS A 144 -43.94 70.20 79.75
N GLU A 145 -45.06 70.69 80.29
CA GLU A 145 -46.36 70.69 79.61
C GLU A 145 -46.33 71.61 78.37
N GLY A 146 -46.87 71.12 77.25
CA GLY A 146 -46.84 71.84 75.96
C GLY A 146 -45.53 71.79 75.17
N ARG A 147 -44.39 71.34 75.74
CA ARG A 147 -43.09 71.30 75.04
C ARG A 147 -42.88 70.01 74.24
N SER A 148 -42.30 70.15 73.04
CA SER A 148 -42.02 69.00 72.17
C SER A 148 -40.63 68.41 72.45
N PHE A 149 -40.59 67.14 72.89
CA PHE A 149 -39.32 66.43 73.14
C PHE A 149 -38.66 65.95 71.83
N GLY A 150 -39.40 65.99 70.72
CA GLY A 150 -38.93 65.53 69.41
C GLY A 150 -37.77 66.36 68.85
N ALA A 151 -37.68 67.65 69.19
CA ALA A 151 -36.60 68.53 68.73
C ALA A 151 -35.21 68.14 69.29
N ALA A 152 -35.16 67.43 70.42
CA ALA A 152 -33.92 66.97 71.05
C ALA A 152 -33.15 65.94 70.19
N VAL A 153 -33.86 65.23 69.32
CA VAL A 153 -33.30 64.26 68.36
C VAL A 153 -33.85 64.59 66.97
N PRO A 154 -33.23 65.55 66.25
CA PRO A 154 -33.71 65.92 64.92
C PRO A 154 -33.61 64.73 63.97
N ALA A 155 -34.68 64.46 63.22
CA ALA A 155 -34.71 63.36 62.25
C ALA A 155 -33.89 63.66 60.99
N ALA A 156 -33.64 64.94 60.66
CA ALA A 156 -33.02 65.34 59.41
C ALA A 156 -31.61 64.75 59.15
N PRO A 157 -30.65 64.72 60.11
CA PRO A 157 -29.35 64.10 59.88
C PRO A 157 -29.45 62.59 59.66
N ALA A 158 -30.35 61.91 60.37
CA ALA A 158 -30.58 60.47 60.20
C ALA A 158 -31.26 60.18 58.86
N ALA A 159 -32.25 60.99 58.45
CA ALA A 159 -32.91 60.87 57.16
C ALA A 159 -31.95 61.13 56.00
N ARG A 160 -31.08 62.14 56.08
CA ARG A 160 -30.03 62.39 55.07
C ARG A 160 -29.02 61.23 54.99
N ALA A 161 -28.61 60.68 56.14
CA ALA A 161 -27.76 59.50 56.16
C ALA A 161 -28.49 58.29 55.54
N GLY A 162 -29.74 58.05 55.91
CA GLY A 162 -30.59 57.01 55.33
C GLY A 162 -30.73 57.15 53.82
N ALA A 163 -31.00 58.36 53.32
CA ALA A 163 -31.09 58.65 51.89
C ALA A 163 -29.78 58.34 51.16
N ARG A 164 -28.62 58.75 51.69
CA ARG A 164 -27.31 58.44 51.10
C ARG A 164 -27.05 56.93 51.05
N GLY A 165 -27.32 56.22 52.15
CA GLY A 165 -27.16 54.76 52.22
C GLY A 165 -28.13 54.04 51.28
N GLY A 166 -29.36 54.54 51.17
CA GLY A 166 -30.37 54.04 50.24
C GLY A 166 -30.00 54.24 48.78
N VAL A 167 -29.48 55.42 48.40
CA VAL A 167 -28.98 55.70 47.05
C VAL A 167 -27.83 54.77 46.69
N VAL A 168 -26.86 54.58 47.60
CA VAL A 168 -25.72 53.68 47.35
C VAL A 168 -26.18 52.22 47.23
N LEU A 169 -27.12 51.78 48.08
CA LEU A 169 -27.69 50.44 47.99
C LEU A 169 -28.46 50.24 46.68
N LEU A 170 -29.30 51.20 46.29
CA LEU A 170 -30.06 51.17 45.03
C LEU A 170 -29.13 51.17 43.82
N ALA A 171 -28.06 51.98 43.83
CA ALA A 171 -27.05 51.97 42.79
C ALA A 171 -26.37 50.59 42.70
N GLY A 172 -25.99 49.98 43.83
CA GLY A 172 -25.45 48.62 43.86
C GLY A 172 -26.40 47.58 43.26
N VAL A 173 -27.68 47.63 43.62
CA VAL A 173 -28.71 46.74 43.04
C VAL A 173 -28.89 46.99 41.54
N ALA A 174 -28.91 48.25 41.10
CA ALA A 174 -29.03 48.60 39.69
C ALA A 174 -27.84 48.08 38.87
N LEU A 175 -26.61 48.12 39.39
CA LEU A 175 -25.43 47.54 38.74
C LEU A 175 -25.57 46.02 38.56
N VAL A 176 -26.08 45.31 39.57
CA VAL A 176 -26.33 43.85 39.49
C VAL A 176 -27.39 43.53 38.44
N LEU A 177 -28.45 44.33 38.37
CA LEU A 177 -29.53 44.14 37.38
C LEU A 177 -29.11 44.52 35.96
N ALA A 178 -28.24 45.52 35.78
CA ALA A 178 -27.72 45.93 34.48
C ALA A 178 -26.73 44.91 33.90
N TRP A 179 -25.95 44.23 34.75
CA TRP A 179 -24.95 43.24 34.33
C TRP A 179 -25.07 41.91 35.10
N PRO A 180 -26.17 41.15 34.90
CA PRO A 180 -26.45 39.96 35.70
C PRO A 180 -25.41 38.85 35.50
N GLN A 181 -24.86 38.71 34.30
CA GLN A 181 -23.82 37.70 34.01
C GLN A 181 -22.49 38.03 34.70
N ALA A 182 -22.03 39.28 34.63
CA ALA A 182 -20.79 39.71 35.28
C ALA A 182 -20.93 39.63 36.81
N ALA A 183 -22.08 40.03 37.36
CA ALA A 183 -22.36 39.91 38.79
C ALA A 183 -22.41 38.44 39.24
N ALA A 184 -23.00 37.54 38.45
CA ALA A 184 -23.04 36.11 38.75
C ALA A 184 -21.64 35.45 38.71
N VAL A 185 -20.82 35.78 37.71
CA VAL A 185 -19.42 35.30 37.63
C VAL A 185 -18.61 35.83 38.82
N TRP A 186 -18.72 37.12 39.14
CA TRP A 186 -18.06 37.70 40.32
C TRP A 186 -18.50 37.02 41.63
N ALA A 187 -19.80 36.80 41.81
CA ALA A 187 -20.33 36.16 43.02
C ALA A 187 -19.84 34.71 43.16
N ARG A 188 -19.84 33.93 42.07
CA ARG A 188 -19.30 32.56 42.08
C ARG A 188 -17.80 32.55 42.44
N ARG A 189 -17.03 33.47 41.87
CA ARG A 189 -15.58 33.53 42.06
C ARG A 189 -15.13 34.09 43.40
N ASN A 190 -15.82 35.11 43.92
CA ASN A 190 -15.36 35.86 45.11
C ASN A 190 -16.19 35.58 46.37
N LEU A 191 -17.47 35.21 46.24
CA LEU A 191 -18.32 34.89 47.40
C LEU A 191 -18.40 33.37 47.63
N LEU A 192 -18.57 32.57 46.57
CA LEU A 192 -18.61 31.11 46.66
C LEU A 192 -17.22 30.46 46.53
N LEU A 193 -16.20 31.23 46.18
CA LEU A 193 -14.81 30.78 45.98
C LEU A 193 -14.70 29.57 45.05
N ASP A 194 -15.56 29.51 44.01
CA ASP A 194 -15.55 28.43 43.04
C ASP A 194 -14.22 28.40 42.26
N PRO A 195 -13.39 27.34 42.41
CA PRO A 195 -12.12 27.23 41.72
C PRO A 195 -12.28 27.03 40.21
N HIS A 196 -13.43 26.49 39.79
CA HIS A 196 -13.73 26.13 38.41
C HIS A 196 -14.50 27.22 37.66
N ALA A 197 -14.87 28.32 38.33
CA ALA A 197 -15.49 29.45 37.67
C ALA A 197 -14.48 30.20 36.81
N ASP A 198 -14.64 30.06 35.49
CA ASP A 198 -13.77 30.67 34.48
C ASP A 198 -13.55 32.17 34.73
N TRP A 199 -12.32 32.59 34.51
CA TRP A 199 -12.03 34.02 34.39
C TRP A 199 -12.86 34.58 33.23
N PRO A 200 -13.51 35.74 33.36
CA PRO A 200 -14.24 36.37 32.25
C PRO A 200 -13.28 36.77 31.13
N ARG A 201 -13.11 35.86 30.14
CA ARG A 201 -12.27 36.01 28.96
C ARG A 201 -13.11 36.50 27.78
N ASP A 202 -12.58 37.46 27.04
CA ASP A 202 -13.22 38.02 25.86
C ASP A 202 -12.84 37.22 24.58
N THR A 203 -11.72 36.48 24.60
CA THR A 203 -11.28 35.58 23.54
C THR A 203 -11.41 34.11 23.93
N ARG A 204 -12.06 33.30 23.08
CA ARG A 204 -12.09 31.83 23.19
C ARG A 204 -11.39 31.20 21.99
N LEU A 205 -10.47 30.27 22.23
CA LEU A 205 -9.74 29.55 21.19
C LEU A 205 -10.26 28.11 21.09
N GLU A 206 -10.63 27.66 19.89
CA GLU A 206 -11.10 26.30 19.61
C GLU A 206 -10.18 25.65 18.57
N LEU A 207 -9.66 24.46 18.86
CA LEU A 207 -8.92 23.66 17.88
C LEU A 207 -9.93 23.05 16.90
N LEU A 208 -9.84 23.41 15.61
CA LEU A 208 -10.76 22.92 14.58
C LEU A 208 -10.34 21.57 14.04
N SER A 209 -9.07 21.44 13.66
CA SER A 209 -8.55 20.22 13.05
C SER A 209 -7.03 20.11 13.17
N LEU A 210 -6.57 18.87 13.22
CA LEU A 210 -5.19 18.47 13.03
C LEU A 210 -5.11 17.72 11.69
N THR A 211 -4.11 18.04 10.88
CA THR A 211 -3.85 17.35 9.61
C THR A 211 -2.41 16.89 9.53
N ALA A 212 -2.16 15.62 9.22
CA ALA A 212 -0.81 15.10 8.95
C ALA A 212 -0.68 14.88 7.44
N ASP A 213 0.31 15.52 6.81
CA ASP A 213 0.53 15.47 5.34
C ASP A 213 -0.75 15.76 4.52
N GLY A 214 -1.61 16.65 5.03
CA GLY A 214 -2.88 17.04 4.41
C GLY A 214 -4.08 16.13 4.73
N GLN A 215 -3.89 14.98 5.39
CA GLN A 215 -4.97 14.09 5.81
C GLN A 215 -5.45 14.42 7.24
N PRO A 216 -6.77 14.38 7.52
CA PRO A 216 -7.31 14.69 8.84
C PRO A 216 -6.91 13.61 9.87
N VAL A 217 -6.39 14.05 11.02
CA VAL A 217 -6.04 13.18 12.15
C VAL A 217 -7.16 13.24 13.19
N PRO A 218 -7.76 12.10 13.56
CA PRO A 218 -8.80 12.08 14.59
C PRO A 218 -8.21 12.47 15.95
N LEU A 219 -8.82 13.46 16.59
CA LEU A 219 -8.58 13.78 18.00
C LEU A 219 -9.36 12.80 18.88
N ARG A 220 -8.66 12.16 19.81
CA ARG A 220 -9.30 11.34 20.85
C ARG A 220 -10.02 12.23 21.86
N ALA A 221 -10.94 11.64 22.62
CA ALA A 221 -11.75 12.35 23.62
C ALA A 221 -10.92 13.02 24.73
N ASP A 222 -9.69 12.55 24.95
CA ASP A 222 -8.72 13.11 25.90
C ASP A 222 -7.87 14.25 25.31
N GLY A 223 -8.11 14.66 24.05
CA GLY A 223 -7.31 15.68 23.36
C GLY A 223 -5.95 15.15 22.87
N SER A 224 -5.77 13.84 22.81
CA SER A 224 -4.57 13.21 22.23
C SER A 224 -4.76 12.88 20.74
N ALA A 225 -3.67 13.00 19.98
CA ALA A 225 -3.59 12.62 18.57
C ALA A 225 -2.34 11.76 18.36
N VAL A 226 -2.45 10.73 17.50
CA VAL A 226 -1.31 9.91 17.09
C VAL A 226 -0.93 10.27 15.66
N VAL A 227 0.34 10.53 15.46
CA VAL A 227 0.89 10.87 14.15
C VAL A 227 2.15 10.06 13.88
N ALA A 228 2.45 9.85 12.61
CA ALA A 228 3.70 9.20 12.20
C ALA A 228 4.91 10.13 12.40
N ARG A 229 6.08 9.56 12.68
CA ARG A 229 7.35 10.30 12.74
C ARG A 229 7.69 10.91 11.37
N GLY A 230 8.07 12.19 11.36
CA GLY A 230 8.55 12.91 10.19
C GLY A 230 7.47 13.54 9.30
N VAL A 231 6.19 13.49 9.71
CA VAL A 231 5.08 14.12 8.97
C VAL A 231 4.98 15.63 9.25
N ASP A 232 4.38 16.35 8.31
CA ASP A 232 4.06 17.77 8.47
C ASP A 232 2.70 17.91 9.16
N LEU A 233 2.70 18.45 10.38
CA LEU A 233 1.50 18.60 11.19
C LEU A 233 0.90 19.99 11.00
N GLY A 234 -0.18 20.06 10.23
CA GLY A 234 -1.03 21.23 10.11
C GLY A 234 -2.00 21.36 11.28
N ILE A 235 -2.05 22.55 11.89
CA ILE A 235 -2.90 22.86 13.03
C ILE A 235 -3.80 24.04 12.63
N ARG A 236 -5.12 23.89 12.77
CA ARG A 236 -6.10 24.97 12.53
C ARG A 236 -6.87 25.31 13.79
N VAL A 237 -6.92 26.61 14.10
CA VAL A 237 -7.53 27.15 15.32
C VAL A 237 -8.52 28.23 14.94
N ARG A 238 -9.66 28.32 15.65
CA ARG A 238 -10.62 29.40 15.50
C ARG A 238 -10.72 30.21 16.78
N ALA A 239 -10.61 31.53 16.67
CA ALA A 239 -10.88 32.45 17.76
C ALA A 239 -12.33 32.95 17.68
N ARG A 240 -13.09 32.85 18.78
CA ARG A 240 -14.44 33.41 18.93
C ARG A 240 -14.45 34.52 19.99
N GLY A 241 -15.33 35.50 19.83
CA GLY A 241 -15.41 36.69 20.67
C GLY A 241 -14.54 37.82 20.10
N VAL A 242 -13.62 38.35 20.91
CA VAL A 242 -12.61 39.30 20.43
C VAL A 242 -11.49 38.52 19.75
N VAL A 243 -11.34 38.67 18.43
CA VAL A 243 -10.28 38.00 17.66
C VAL A 243 -8.94 38.67 17.97
N PRO A 244 -7.94 37.94 18.52
CA PRO A 244 -6.64 38.52 18.84
C PRO A 244 -5.82 38.78 17.57
N ARG A 245 -4.89 39.74 17.63
CA ARG A 245 -4.00 40.04 16.48
C ARG A 245 -3.00 38.92 16.18
N ARG A 246 -2.64 38.14 17.19
CA ARG A 246 -1.70 37.02 17.11
C ARG A 246 -2.16 35.90 18.03
N VAL A 247 -2.07 34.66 17.54
CA VAL A 247 -2.18 33.45 18.34
C VAL A 247 -0.81 32.79 18.31
N LEU A 248 -0.34 32.34 19.47
CA LEU A 248 0.92 31.63 19.67
C LEU A 248 0.60 30.17 20.01
N LEU A 249 1.35 29.27 19.43
CA LEU A 249 1.42 27.87 19.80
C LEU A 249 2.64 27.70 20.69
N GLU A 250 2.44 27.23 21.92
CA GLU A 250 3.50 26.86 22.84
C GLU A 250 3.61 25.34 22.87
N SER A 251 4.69 24.78 22.32
CA SER A 251 4.95 23.34 22.34
C SER A 251 6.03 22.99 23.36
N HIS A 252 5.75 21.97 24.17
CA HIS A 252 6.67 21.39 25.12
C HIS A 252 7.07 19.97 24.70
N ALA A 253 8.34 19.78 24.36
CA ALA A 253 8.93 18.51 23.98
C ALA A 253 10.20 18.26 24.79
N GLY A 254 10.28 17.15 25.55
CA GLY A 254 11.50 16.76 26.25
C GLY A 254 12.09 17.78 27.24
N GLY A 255 11.30 18.74 27.73
CA GLY A 255 11.75 19.81 28.63
C GLY A 255 12.10 21.14 27.94
N ALA A 256 12.16 21.18 26.61
CA ALA A 256 12.26 22.41 25.83
C ALA A 256 10.87 22.98 25.53
N SER A 257 10.74 24.31 25.58
CA SER A 257 9.53 25.05 25.23
C SER A 257 9.80 25.88 23.99
N GLU A 258 8.98 25.72 22.95
CA GLU A 258 9.04 26.51 21.74
C GLU A 258 7.75 27.29 21.55
N GLU A 259 7.88 28.57 21.18
CA GLU A 259 6.75 29.43 20.85
C GLU A 259 6.74 29.70 19.35
N ARG A 260 5.60 29.47 18.70
CA ARG A 260 5.43 29.71 17.26
C ARG A 260 4.16 30.51 17.01
N ALA A 261 4.28 31.62 16.29
CA ALA A 261 3.11 32.39 15.88
C ALA A 261 2.33 31.65 14.79
N LEU A 262 0.99 31.65 14.89
CA LEU A 262 0.11 31.17 13.84
C LEU A 262 -0.19 32.29 12.84
N ASP A 263 -0.34 31.91 11.58
CA ASP A 263 -0.74 32.79 10.50
C ASP A 263 -2.25 33.01 10.54
N GLY A 264 -2.66 34.29 10.50
CA GLY A 264 -4.07 34.68 10.50
C GLY A 264 -4.73 34.47 9.14
N LEU A 265 -5.90 33.85 9.15
CA LEU A 265 -6.81 33.68 8.02
C LEU A 265 -8.06 34.54 8.19
N ALA A 266 -8.80 34.73 7.09
CA ALA A 266 -10.10 35.41 7.13
C ALA A 266 -11.07 34.69 8.09
N GLY A 267 -11.91 35.45 8.79
CA GLY A 267 -12.94 34.89 9.68
C GLY A 267 -12.48 34.51 11.10
N GLY A 268 -11.30 34.96 11.53
CA GLY A 268 -10.79 34.68 12.89
C GLY A 268 -10.19 33.27 13.04
N GLU A 269 -9.80 32.67 11.92
CA GLU A 269 -9.06 31.41 11.89
C GLU A 269 -7.56 31.65 11.85
N PHE A 270 -6.80 30.70 12.39
CA PHE A 270 -5.36 30.73 12.44
C PHE A 270 -4.82 29.36 12.05
N ARG A 271 -3.72 29.34 11.29
CA ARG A 271 -3.07 28.10 10.87
C ARG A 271 -1.59 28.15 11.15
N THR A 272 -1.03 26.99 11.47
CA THR A 272 0.42 26.76 11.38
C THR A 272 0.69 25.36 10.88
N THR A 273 1.88 25.13 10.36
CA THR A 273 2.37 23.81 9.99
C THR A 273 3.69 23.60 10.74
N LEU A 274 3.77 22.52 11.51
CA LEU A 274 5.00 22.05 12.12
C LEU A 274 5.63 21.04 11.15
N GLU A 275 6.75 21.42 10.56
CA GLU A 275 7.46 20.60 9.58
C GLU A 275 8.18 19.44 10.29
N ARG A 276 8.08 18.24 9.70
CA ARG A 276 8.86 17.05 10.09
C ARG A 276 8.88 16.74 11.59
N VAL A 277 7.71 16.55 12.18
CA VAL A 277 7.57 16.28 13.62
C VAL A 277 8.34 15.00 14.03
N GLY A 278 9.36 15.15 14.89
CA GLY A 278 10.28 14.06 15.25
C GLY A 278 9.96 13.31 16.55
N SER A 279 9.37 13.98 17.55
CA SER A 279 9.17 13.45 18.91
C SER A 279 7.81 13.84 19.47
N SER A 280 7.25 13.01 20.36
CA SER A 280 6.00 13.31 21.06
C SER A 280 6.09 14.60 21.88
N PHE A 281 5.06 15.44 21.83
CA PHE A 281 5.03 16.74 22.51
C PHE A 281 3.62 17.10 22.97
N ARG A 282 3.53 18.05 23.90
CA ARG A 282 2.26 18.67 24.31
C ARG A 282 2.24 20.12 23.87
N PHE A 283 1.10 20.64 23.47
CA PHE A 283 1.00 22.04 23.07
C PHE A 283 -0.22 22.76 23.64
N TRP A 284 -0.05 24.06 23.82
CA TRP A 284 -1.07 25.03 24.22
C TRP A 284 -1.21 26.11 23.16
N LEU A 285 -2.40 26.67 23.07
CA LEU A 285 -2.72 27.78 22.19
C LEU A 285 -3.00 29.00 23.05
N ARG A 286 -2.26 30.09 22.84
CA ARG A 286 -2.41 31.36 23.57
C ARG A 286 -2.70 32.50 22.61
N GLY A 287 -3.70 33.33 22.91
CA GLY A 287 -4.06 34.45 22.04
C GLY A 287 -4.91 35.46 22.78
N GLY A 288 -4.42 36.70 22.88
CA GLY A 288 -5.06 37.73 23.70
C GLY A 288 -5.12 37.30 25.17
N ASP A 289 -6.33 37.15 25.70
CA ASP A 289 -6.60 36.62 27.05
C ASP A 289 -7.05 35.15 27.07
N GLY A 290 -7.21 34.54 25.88
CA GLY A 290 -7.63 33.16 25.67
C GLY A 290 -6.48 32.17 25.72
N GLU A 291 -6.73 31.01 26.33
CA GLU A 291 -5.82 29.86 26.39
C GLU A 291 -6.62 28.58 26.18
N ALA A 292 -6.14 27.70 25.29
CA ALA A 292 -6.74 26.39 25.01
C ALA A 292 -5.66 25.28 25.00
N GLY A 293 -5.97 24.14 25.60
CA GLY A 293 -5.05 23.01 25.80
C GLY A 293 -5.05 22.50 27.25
N PRO A 294 -4.23 21.48 27.58
CA PRO A 294 -3.21 20.88 26.74
C PRO A 294 -3.77 19.93 25.66
N PHE A 295 -3.14 19.94 24.49
CA PHE A 295 -3.30 18.88 23.48
C PHE A 295 -2.03 18.03 23.43
N ALA A 296 -2.17 16.72 23.25
CA ALA A 296 -1.04 15.79 23.25
C ALA A 296 -0.85 15.15 21.88
N VAL A 297 0.35 15.29 21.30
CA VAL A 297 0.71 14.62 20.03
C VAL A 297 1.68 13.50 20.36
N THR A 298 1.27 12.26 20.13
CA THR A 298 2.12 11.08 20.27
C THR A 298 2.65 10.70 18.91
N VAL A 299 3.97 10.72 18.77
CA VAL A 299 4.65 10.38 17.53
C VAL A 299 5.07 8.92 17.57
N LEU A 300 4.60 8.12 16.62
CA LEU A 300 4.95 6.72 16.46
C LEU A 300 5.65 6.49 15.12
N GLU A 301 6.47 5.45 15.04
CA GLU A 301 7.07 5.05 13.76
C GLU A 301 6.04 4.38 12.86
N ARG A 302 6.16 4.54 11.53
CA ARG A 302 5.32 3.79 10.58
C ARG A 302 5.73 2.31 10.56
N PRO A 303 4.79 1.38 10.36
CA PRO A 303 5.16 0.00 10.08
C PRO A 303 5.93 -0.04 8.75
N TRP A 304 6.99 -0.83 8.70
CA TRP A 304 7.69 -1.16 7.46
C TRP A 304 7.73 -2.66 7.29
N VAL A 305 7.65 -3.10 6.03
CA VAL A 305 7.72 -4.50 5.64
C VAL A 305 9.19 -4.83 5.42
N GLY A 306 9.71 -5.80 6.15
CA GLY A 306 11.12 -6.16 6.10
C GLY A 306 11.42 -7.20 5.05
N ALA A 307 11.49 -8.46 5.46
CA ALA A 307 11.75 -9.56 4.55
C ALA A 307 10.43 -10.10 3.97
N LEU A 308 10.35 -10.15 2.64
CA LEU A 308 9.34 -10.87 1.90
C LEU A 308 9.95 -12.16 1.32
N ALA A 309 9.42 -13.30 1.74
CA ALA A 309 9.83 -14.61 1.27
C ALA A 309 8.67 -15.25 0.49
N LEU A 310 8.92 -15.60 -0.76
CA LEU A 310 8.03 -16.41 -1.58
C LEU A 310 8.48 -17.87 -1.49
N ARG A 311 7.58 -18.75 -1.12
CA ARG A 311 7.74 -20.20 -1.32
C ARG A 311 6.88 -20.60 -2.50
N VAL A 312 7.52 -21.07 -3.57
CA VAL A 312 6.86 -21.49 -4.80
C VAL A 312 6.90 -23.00 -4.85
N GLU A 313 5.71 -23.60 -4.94
CA GLU A 313 5.51 -25.03 -5.12
C GLU A 313 5.00 -25.25 -6.56
N PRO A 314 5.89 -25.69 -7.47
CA PRO A 314 5.50 -25.96 -8.86
C PRO A 314 4.42 -27.05 -8.95
N PRO A 315 3.63 -27.09 -10.03
CA PRO A 315 2.67 -28.15 -10.25
C PRO A 315 3.34 -29.54 -10.23
N ALA A 316 2.67 -30.54 -9.66
CA ALA A 316 3.23 -31.88 -9.46
C ALA A 316 3.76 -32.54 -10.74
N TYR A 317 3.17 -32.25 -11.90
CA TYR A 317 3.57 -32.83 -13.18
C TYR A 317 4.95 -32.35 -13.67
N THR A 318 5.40 -31.16 -13.23
CA THR A 318 6.70 -30.60 -13.63
C THR A 318 7.89 -31.32 -12.98
N GLY A 319 7.67 -32.07 -11.89
CA GLY A 319 8.72 -32.76 -11.14
C GLY A 319 9.73 -31.83 -10.44
N LEU A 320 9.50 -30.51 -10.44
CA LEU A 320 10.42 -29.53 -9.88
C LEU A 320 10.28 -29.43 -8.34
N PRO A 321 11.40 -29.31 -7.59
CA PRO A 321 11.35 -29.11 -6.15
C PRO A 321 10.82 -27.71 -5.80
N ALA A 322 10.18 -27.59 -4.65
CA ALA A 322 9.77 -26.30 -4.11
C ALA A 322 10.98 -25.38 -3.91
N ARG A 323 10.88 -24.13 -4.35
CA ARG A 323 11.95 -23.12 -4.25
C ARG A 323 11.50 -21.94 -3.42
N ARG A 324 12.45 -21.33 -2.71
CA ARG A 324 12.25 -20.09 -1.97
C ARG A 324 12.93 -18.95 -2.71
N PHE A 325 12.21 -17.86 -2.90
CA PHE A 325 12.73 -16.63 -3.47
C PHE A 325 12.62 -15.52 -2.43
N ALA A 326 13.69 -14.73 -2.29
CA ALA A 326 13.61 -13.45 -1.60
C ALA A 326 13.11 -12.40 -2.61
N LEU A 327 12.06 -11.66 -2.25
CA LEU A 327 11.55 -10.54 -3.05
C LEU A 327 12.47 -9.34 -2.89
N THR A 328 13.66 -9.42 -3.49
CA THR A 328 14.59 -8.29 -3.64
C THR A 328 14.49 -7.68 -5.05
N ALA A 329 14.00 -8.46 -6.02
CA ALA A 329 13.81 -8.06 -7.41
C ALA A 329 12.36 -7.66 -7.68
N SER A 330 12.13 -6.79 -8.65
CA SER A 330 10.81 -6.30 -9.03
C SER A 330 9.91 -7.39 -9.62
N ASN A 331 10.47 -8.35 -10.36
CA ASN A 331 9.73 -9.42 -11.03
C ASN A 331 10.33 -10.80 -10.73
N VAL A 332 9.48 -11.78 -10.43
CA VAL A 332 9.87 -13.19 -10.23
C VAL A 332 9.12 -14.07 -11.24
N ALA A 333 9.87 -14.83 -12.04
CA ALA A 333 9.31 -15.78 -12.99
C ALA A 333 8.93 -17.10 -12.28
N ILE A 334 7.67 -17.49 -12.41
CA ILE A 334 7.08 -18.64 -11.71
C ILE A 334 6.32 -19.48 -12.74
N PRO A 335 6.42 -20.82 -12.72
CA PRO A 335 5.63 -21.68 -13.58
C PRO A 335 4.13 -21.42 -13.40
N ARG A 336 3.41 -21.33 -14.52
CA ARG A 336 1.97 -21.12 -14.52
C ARG A 336 1.26 -22.22 -13.72
N GLY A 337 0.36 -21.80 -12.84
CA GLY A 337 -0.42 -22.67 -11.99
C GLY A 337 0.34 -23.27 -10.81
N ALA A 338 1.52 -22.73 -10.47
CA ALA A 338 2.20 -23.02 -9.22
C ALA A 338 1.47 -22.38 -8.02
N ARG A 339 1.55 -23.05 -6.87
CA ARG A 339 1.06 -22.51 -5.60
C ARG A 339 2.15 -21.63 -4.99
N VAL A 340 1.80 -20.38 -4.69
CA VAL A 340 2.72 -19.38 -4.16
C VAL A 340 2.28 -19.01 -2.76
N VAL A 341 3.13 -19.32 -1.78
CA VAL A 341 2.95 -18.91 -0.39
C VAL A 341 3.87 -17.73 -0.12
N LEU A 342 3.28 -16.54 0.03
CA LEU A 342 3.97 -15.32 0.38
C LEU A 342 3.97 -15.17 1.89
N ARG A 343 5.16 -15.08 2.48
CA ARG A 343 5.35 -14.76 3.90
C ARG A 343 6.09 -13.45 4.03
N ALA A 344 5.53 -12.54 4.82
CA ALA A 344 6.13 -11.24 5.08
C ALA A 344 6.28 -10.99 6.58
N GLU A 345 7.43 -10.41 6.95
CA GLU A 345 7.72 -9.96 8.30
C GLU A 345 7.60 -8.43 8.37
N CYS A 346 6.96 -7.92 9.42
CA CYS A 346 6.74 -6.50 9.63
C CYS A 346 7.32 -6.07 10.97
N SER A 347 7.79 -4.83 11.05
CA SER A 347 8.39 -4.28 12.28
C SER A 347 7.42 -4.09 13.44
N LYS A 348 6.11 -4.09 13.16
CA LYS A 348 5.06 -3.86 14.15
C LYS A 348 3.88 -4.84 14.01
N PRO A 349 3.15 -5.11 15.10
CA PRO A 349 1.94 -5.93 15.05
C PRO A 349 0.84 -5.31 14.18
N LEU A 350 0.36 -6.05 13.19
CA LEU A 350 -0.66 -5.57 12.25
C LEU A 350 -2.08 -5.80 12.79
N ALA A 351 -3.00 -4.90 12.41
CA ALA A 351 -4.44 -5.09 12.57
C ALA A 351 -5.07 -5.68 11.30
N ARG A 352 -4.59 -5.26 10.12
CA ARG A 352 -5.05 -5.73 8.81
C ARG A 352 -3.87 -5.86 7.86
N ALA A 353 -3.88 -6.91 7.07
CA ALA A 353 -2.97 -7.12 5.95
C ALA A 353 -3.78 -7.70 4.79
N GLY A 354 -3.40 -7.35 3.57
CA GLY A 354 -3.99 -7.92 2.37
C GLY A 354 -3.06 -7.75 1.18
N LEU A 355 -3.30 -8.54 0.15
CA LEU A 355 -2.56 -8.49 -1.10
C LEU A 355 -3.55 -8.20 -2.24
N TRP A 356 -3.35 -7.07 -2.91
CA TRP A 356 -4.21 -6.64 -4.01
C TRP A 356 -3.55 -7.01 -5.34
N GLU A 357 -4.22 -7.87 -6.10
CA GLU A 357 -3.83 -8.22 -7.45
C GLU A 357 -4.39 -7.17 -8.43
N ARG A 358 -3.49 -6.57 -9.21
CA ARG A 358 -3.76 -5.61 -10.26
C ARG A 358 -3.45 -6.24 -11.60
N ASP A 359 -4.39 -6.10 -12.52
CA ASP A 359 -4.19 -6.50 -13.91
C ASP A 359 -3.40 -5.43 -14.69
N GLU A 360 -2.94 -5.73 -15.91
CA GLU A 360 -2.21 -4.77 -16.76
C GLU A 360 -3.00 -3.46 -17.01
N ASP A 361 -4.33 -3.49 -16.93
CA ASP A 361 -5.24 -2.35 -17.10
C ASP A 361 -5.58 -1.58 -15.79
N GLU A 362 -4.71 -1.62 -14.78
CA GLU A 362 -4.79 -0.91 -13.49
C GLU A 362 -6.03 -1.21 -12.59
N GLY A 363 -6.97 -2.06 -13.02
CA GLY A 363 -8.10 -2.52 -12.22
C GLY A 363 -7.69 -3.46 -11.07
N VAL A 364 -8.35 -3.38 -9.91
CA VAL A 364 -8.22 -4.42 -8.86
C VAL A 364 -8.95 -5.67 -9.34
N ALA A 365 -8.20 -6.70 -9.74
CA ALA A 365 -8.76 -7.96 -10.22
C ALA A 365 -9.24 -8.81 -9.04
N ARG A 366 -8.39 -9.00 -8.02
CA ARG A 366 -8.66 -9.83 -6.85
C ARG A 366 -7.98 -9.29 -5.60
N VAL A 367 -8.59 -9.55 -4.44
CA VAL A 367 -8.01 -9.25 -3.13
C VAL A 367 -7.80 -10.57 -2.39
N HIS A 368 -6.54 -10.91 -2.15
CA HIS A 368 -6.18 -12.10 -1.41
C HIS A 368 -6.17 -11.80 0.08
N THR A 369 -6.85 -12.65 0.87
CA THR A 369 -6.95 -12.47 2.31
C THR A 369 -5.67 -12.96 2.98
N ALA A 370 -5.02 -12.11 3.75
CA ALA A 370 -3.82 -12.48 4.49
C ALA A 370 -4.18 -13.07 5.86
N THR A 371 -3.47 -14.13 6.25
CA THR A 371 -3.55 -14.71 7.59
C THR A 371 -2.43 -14.14 8.45
N LEU A 372 -2.76 -13.51 9.57
CA LEU A 372 -1.75 -12.95 10.48
C LEU A 372 -1.03 -14.07 11.23
N LEU A 373 0.30 -14.00 11.32
CA LEU A 373 1.14 -14.94 12.05
C LEU A 373 1.01 -14.75 13.57
N GLU A 374 1.36 -15.78 14.35
CA GLU A 374 1.39 -15.69 15.82
C GLU A 374 2.30 -14.53 16.28
N GLY A 375 1.76 -13.63 17.12
CA GLY A 375 2.43 -12.39 17.53
C GLY A 375 2.08 -11.16 16.69
N GLY A 376 1.42 -11.33 15.53
CA GLY A 376 0.88 -10.25 14.70
C GLY A 376 1.90 -9.45 13.89
N ALA A 377 3.19 -9.70 14.06
CA ALA A 377 4.29 -9.00 13.36
C ALA A 377 4.63 -9.59 11.98
N GLY A 378 3.68 -10.27 11.35
CA GLY A 378 3.84 -10.82 10.01
C GLY A 378 2.55 -11.46 9.51
N PHE A 379 2.52 -11.79 8.23
CA PHE A 379 1.35 -12.40 7.60
C PHE A 379 1.77 -13.38 6.50
N GLU A 380 0.83 -14.27 6.18
CA GLU A 380 0.97 -15.26 5.11
C GLU A 380 -0.22 -15.16 4.14
N VAL A 381 0.07 -15.23 2.84
CA VAL A 381 -0.92 -15.25 1.76
C VAL A 381 -0.64 -16.45 0.87
N ASP A 382 -1.67 -17.23 0.59
CA ASP A 382 -1.60 -18.36 -0.34
C ASP A 382 -2.39 -18.00 -1.59
N LEU A 383 -1.75 -18.12 -2.75
CA LEU A 383 -2.36 -17.81 -4.04
C LEU A 383 -1.91 -18.80 -5.12
N LEU A 384 -2.78 -19.02 -6.10
CA LEU A 384 -2.48 -19.79 -7.30
C LEU A 384 -2.18 -18.82 -8.45
N LEU A 385 -0.98 -18.87 -9.01
CA LEU A 385 -0.59 -17.93 -10.07
C LEU A 385 -1.01 -18.46 -11.45
N GLU A 386 -2.12 -17.99 -12.01
CA GLU A 386 -2.62 -18.43 -13.33
C GLU A 386 -2.17 -17.55 -14.49
N HIS A 387 -1.93 -16.26 -14.21
CA HIS A 387 -1.57 -15.23 -15.17
C HIS A 387 -0.51 -14.31 -14.55
N SER A 388 0.22 -13.57 -15.39
CA SER A 388 1.15 -12.54 -14.92
C SER A 388 0.37 -11.37 -14.34
N ALA A 389 0.72 -10.90 -13.14
CA ALA A 389 0.02 -9.82 -12.47
C ALA A 389 0.93 -9.02 -11.55
N PHE A 390 0.53 -7.78 -11.26
CA PHE A 390 1.18 -6.93 -10.27
C PHE A 390 0.46 -7.03 -8.93
N PHE A 391 1.22 -7.06 -7.85
CA PHE A 391 0.67 -7.17 -6.51
C PHE A 391 1.07 -5.94 -5.68
N GLU A 392 0.05 -5.29 -5.11
CA GLU A 392 0.21 -4.20 -4.14
C GLU A 392 -0.05 -4.73 -2.74
N LEU A 393 0.94 -4.59 -1.87
CA LEU A 393 0.79 -4.97 -0.47
C LEU A 393 0.25 -3.79 0.34
N ARG A 394 -0.89 -3.99 1.02
CA ARG A 394 -1.40 -2.99 1.98
C ARG A 394 -1.50 -3.58 3.36
N VAL A 395 -0.85 -2.90 4.30
CA VAL A 395 -0.81 -3.27 5.71
C VAL A 395 -1.21 -2.08 6.56
N THR A 396 -1.88 -2.37 7.67
CA THR A 396 -2.31 -1.37 8.64
C THR A 396 -2.01 -1.88 10.04
N ASP A 397 -1.28 -1.08 10.82
CA ASP A 397 -0.96 -1.32 12.23
C ASP A 397 -2.22 -1.22 13.11
N ARG A 398 -2.17 -1.77 14.33
CA ARG A 398 -3.15 -1.56 15.41
C ARG A 398 -3.37 -0.09 15.74
N ASP A 399 -2.34 0.74 15.56
CA ASP A 399 -2.44 2.20 15.73
C ASP A 399 -3.04 2.93 14.51
N GLY A 400 -3.44 2.20 13.46
CA GLY A 400 -4.04 2.75 12.24
C GLY A 400 -3.04 3.37 11.25
N LEU A 401 -1.74 3.17 11.47
CA LEU A 401 -0.68 3.69 10.60
C LEU A 401 -0.41 2.75 9.44
N THR A 402 -0.10 3.34 8.28
CA THR A 402 0.32 2.63 7.06
C THR A 402 1.80 2.93 6.73
N PRO A 403 2.47 2.05 5.97
CA PRO A 403 3.82 2.30 5.48
C PRO A 403 3.93 3.61 4.70
N ALA A 404 5.13 4.19 4.64
CA ALA A 404 5.37 5.42 3.89
C ALA A 404 5.25 5.18 2.37
N GLU A 405 5.76 4.05 1.91
CA GLU A 405 5.70 3.59 0.53
C GLU A 405 5.03 2.22 0.49
N GLU A 406 4.13 2.01 -0.47
CA GLU A 406 3.49 0.72 -0.69
C GLU A 406 4.47 -0.24 -1.37
N THR A 407 4.59 -1.46 -0.85
CA THR A 407 5.43 -2.48 -1.49
C THR A 407 4.71 -3.05 -2.70
N ARG A 408 5.32 -2.94 -3.88
CA ARG A 408 4.79 -3.45 -5.15
C ARG A 408 5.77 -4.44 -5.77
N PHE A 409 5.25 -5.53 -6.31
CA PHE A 409 6.06 -6.53 -7.02
C PHE A 409 5.23 -7.23 -8.11
N GLY A 410 5.89 -7.68 -9.17
CA GLY A 410 5.29 -8.46 -10.25
C GLY A 410 5.61 -9.95 -10.12
N LEU A 411 4.61 -10.79 -10.35
CA LEU A 411 4.83 -12.22 -10.56
C LEU A 411 4.53 -12.53 -12.03
N VAL A 412 5.49 -13.13 -12.71
CA VAL A 412 5.38 -13.47 -14.14
C VAL A 412 5.06 -14.96 -14.25
N ALA A 413 3.87 -15.28 -14.77
CA ALA A 413 3.46 -16.65 -15.02
C ALA A 413 4.08 -17.15 -16.33
N VAL A 414 5.03 -18.07 -16.24
CA VAL A 414 5.65 -18.71 -17.41
C VAL A 414 4.80 -19.90 -17.82
N ALA A 415 4.24 -19.84 -19.03
CA ALA A 415 3.49 -20.94 -19.61
C ALA A 415 4.41 -22.09 -20.01
N ASP A 416 3.87 -23.30 -19.94
CA ASP A 416 4.50 -24.52 -20.43
C ASP A 416 4.68 -24.48 -21.95
N GLN A 417 5.76 -25.06 -22.48
CA GLN A 417 6.05 -25.06 -23.91
C GLN A 417 5.57 -26.34 -24.56
N SER A 418 5.06 -26.26 -25.80
CA SER A 418 4.74 -27.46 -26.56
C SER A 418 6.01 -28.25 -26.91
N PRO A 419 5.94 -29.60 -26.92
CA PRO A 419 7.07 -30.43 -27.33
C PRO A 419 7.55 -30.10 -28.75
N GLN A 420 8.86 -30.07 -28.95
CA GLN A 420 9.46 -29.93 -30.28
C GLN A 420 9.62 -31.31 -30.92
N VAL A 421 8.95 -31.53 -32.05
CA VAL A 421 8.97 -32.80 -32.78
C VAL A 421 9.65 -32.66 -34.14
N ARG A 422 10.58 -33.56 -34.43
CA ARG A 422 11.26 -33.68 -35.72
C ARG A 422 11.05 -35.07 -36.28
N LEU A 423 10.46 -35.15 -37.46
CA LEU A 423 10.32 -36.39 -38.22
C LEU A 423 11.34 -36.37 -39.37
N ARG A 424 12.08 -37.46 -39.54
CA ARG A 424 12.95 -37.71 -40.70
C ARG A 424 12.61 -39.06 -41.29
N LEU A 425 12.59 -39.13 -42.62
CA LEU A 425 12.51 -40.38 -43.35
C LEU A 425 13.90 -40.72 -43.90
N GLU A 426 14.23 -42.00 -43.89
CA GLU A 426 15.51 -42.51 -44.35
C GLU A 426 15.33 -43.33 -45.63
N GLY A 427 16.20 -43.08 -46.62
CA GLY A 427 16.26 -43.88 -47.84
C GLY A 427 15.06 -43.74 -48.76
N VAL A 428 14.30 -42.65 -48.68
CA VAL A 428 13.18 -42.35 -49.58
C VAL A 428 13.22 -40.90 -50.06
N GLY A 429 12.87 -40.69 -51.33
CA GLY A 429 12.66 -39.37 -51.91
C GLY A 429 11.24 -38.84 -51.69
N LEU A 430 10.81 -37.91 -52.54
CA LEU A 430 9.45 -37.35 -52.51
C LEU A 430 8.41 -38.25 -53.19
N SER A 431 8.83 -39.32 -53.87
CA SER A 431 7.95 -40.28 -54.54
C SER A 431 8.18 -41.68 -53.98
N VAL A 432 7.10 -42.41 -53.72
CA VAL A 432 7.11 -43.76 -53.13
C VAL A 432 6.12 -44.67 -53.84
N THR A 433 6.32 -45.97 -53.75
CA THR A 433 5.41 -46.98 -54.30
C THR A 433 4.38 -47.44 -53.26
N PRO A 434 3.23 -47.99 -53.68
CA PRO A 434 2.24 -48.54 -52.74
C PRO A 434 2.79 -49.62 -51.79
N GLY A 435 3.80 -50.37 -52.23
CA GLY A 435 4.42 -51.43 -51.44
C GLY A 435 5.61 -50.99 -50.58
N ALA A 436 5.95 -49.70 -50.53
CA ALA A 436 7.19 -49.25 -49.90
C ALA A 436 7.23 -49.48 -48.38
N THR A 437 8.42 -49.67 -47.85
CA THR A 437 8.70 -49.71 -46.41
C THR A 437 9.48 -48.44 -46.04
N LEU A 438 8.82 -47.50 -45.36
CA LEU A 438 9.42 -46.23 -44.97
C LEU A 438 10.10 -46.37 -43.61
N ARG A 439 11.42 -46.15 -43.56
CA ARG A 439 12.15 -46.03 -42.30
C ARG A 439 12.04 -44.61 -41.80
N PHE A 440 11.62 -44.45 -40.56
CA PHE A 440 11.48 -43.13 -39.95
C PHE A 440 12.23 -43.04 -38.63
N ALA A 441 12.75 -41.84 -38.37
CA ALA A 441 13.31 -41.43 -37.09
C ALA A 441 12.54 -40.21 -36.61
N LEU A 442 11.87 -40.34 -35.47
CA LEU A 442 11.14 -39.27 -34.80
C LEU A 442 11.90 -38.89 -33.53
N GLU A 443 12.24 -37.61 -33.40
CA GLU A 443 12.81 -37.03 -32.18
C GLU A 443 11.78 -36.07 -31.57
N ALA A 444 11.42 -36.27 -30.31
CA ALA A 444 10.55 -35.38 -29.56
C ALA A 444 11.25 -34.91 -28.29
N ARG A 445 11.36 -33.58 -28.11
CA ARG A 445 12.00 -32.97 -26.95
C ARG A 445 11.04 -32.02 -26.26
N ASP A 446 11.06 -32.07 -24.95
CA ASP A 446 10.19 -31.27 -24.10
C ASP A 446 10.94 -30.92 -22.81
N ASP A 447 10.62 -29.79 -22.19
CA ASP A 447 11.25 -29.33 -20.95
C ASP A 447 10.72 -30.06 -19.71
N HIS A 448 9.46 -30.50 -19.74
CA HIS A 448 8.82 -31.26 -18.66
C HIS A 448 8.60 -32.75 -18.99
N GLY A 449 8.92 -33.14 -20.23
CA GLY A 449 9.00 -34.52 -20.69
C GLY A 449 7.76 -34.97 -21.45
N VAL A 450 7.97 -35.82 -22.45
CA VAL A 450 6.92 -36.30 -23.34
C VAL A 450 6.12 -37.42 -22.66
N ALA A 451 4.78 -37.34 -22.72
CA ALA A 451 3.86 -38.38 -22.26
C ALA A 451 3.63 -39.46 -23.32
N ALA A 452 3.39 -39.03 -24.56
CA ALA A 452 3.10 -39.93 -25.67
C ALA A 452 3.55 -39.30 -27.00
N ALA A 453 3.96 -40.16 -27.94
CA ALA A 453 4.24 -39.77 -29.32
C ALA A 453 3.54 -40.71 -30.30
N ALA A 454 3.17 -40.20 -31.47
CA ALA A 454 2.57 -40.98 -32.54
C ALA A 454 3.04 -40.48 -33.90
N LEU A 455 3.21 -41.39 -34.85
CA LEU A 455 3.34 -41.05 -36.27
C LEU A 455 1.94 -41.01 -36.88
N ARG A 456 1.53 -39.83 -37.35
CA ARG A 456 0.27 -39.65 -38.07
C ARG A 456 0.51 -39.76 -39.56
N HIS A 457 -0.47 -40.30 -40.24
CA HIS A 457 -0.52 -40.29 -41.69
C HIS A 457 -1.92 -39.89 -42.17
N ARG A 458 -1.95 -39.20 -43.31
CA ARG A 458 -3.17 -38.88 -44.03
C ARG A 458 -2.98 -39.29 -45.49
N VAL A 459 -3.89 -40.12 -46.00
CA VAL A 459 -3.92 -40.55 -47.39
C VAL A 459 -5.01 -39.77 -48.11
N GLN A 460 -4.68 -39.19 -49.26
CA GLN A 460 -5.64 -38.51 -50.13
C GLN A 460 -5.55 -39.09 -51.55
N GLY A 461 -6.58 -39.82 -51.97
CA GLY A 461 -6.71 -40.38 -53.32
C GLY A 461 -7.82 -39.66 -54.10
N GLY A 462 -7.46 -38.88 -55.12
CA GLY A 462 -8.46 -38.25 -56.01
C GLY A 462 -9.49 -37.36 -55.29
N GLU A 463 -10.78 -37.58 -55.57
CA GLU A 463 -11.93 -36.87 -54.99
C GLU A 463 -12.46 -37.49 -53.68
N GLU A 464 -11.85 -38.56 -53.18
CA GLU A 464 -12.31 -39.26 -51.96
C GLU A 464 -11.90 -38.56 -50.66
N GLU A 465 -12.63 -38.85 -49.58
CA GLU A 465 -12.33 -38.34 -48.24
C GLU A 465 -10.96 -38.85 -47.74
N ALA A 466 -10.18 -37.93 -47.17
CA ALA A 466 -8.84 -38.26 -46.68
C ALA A 466 -8.90 -39.18 -45.45
N VAL A 467 -8.25 -40.33 -45.52
CA VAL A 467 -8.18 -41.29 -44.40
C VAL A 467 -7.00 -40.95 -43.51
N GLU A 468 -7.28 -40.72 -42.22
CA GLU A 468 -6.24 -40.47 -41.21
C GLU A 468 -5.99 -41.71 -40.36
N GLY A 469 -4.71 -41.99 -40.11
CA GLY A 469 -4.28 -43.06 -39.21
C GLY A 469 -3.17 -42.59 -38.27
N ALA A 470 -2.97 -43.38 -37.21
CA ALA A 470 -1.98 -43.09 -36.18
C ALA A 470 -1.27 -44.35 -35.73
N LEU A 471 0.05 -44.31 -35.72
CA LEU A 471 0.90 -45.34 -35.16
C LEU A 471 1.48 -44.83 -33.83
N PRO A 472 1.07 -45.37 -32.68
CA PRO A 472 1.65 -44.97 -31.40
C PRO A 472 3.12 -45.40 -31.33
N LEU A 473 3.98 -44.51 -30.86
CA LEU A 473 5.43 -44.72 -30.75
C LEU A 473 5.85 -44.74 -29.29
N ARG A 474 6.85 -45.58 -28.98
CA ARG A 474 7.56 -45.56 -27.70
C ARG A 474 8.89 -44.85 -27.89
N LEU A 475 9.07 -43.73 -27.22
CA LEU A 475 10.33 -42.99 -27.20
C LEU A 475 11.32 -43.65 -26.23
N ASP A 476 12.60 -43.63 -26.59
CA ASP A 476 13.70 -44.00 -25.70
C ASP A 476 14.00 -42.91 -24.65
N ALA A 477 15.05 -43.11 -23.84
CA ALA A 477 15.44 -42.17 -22.79
C ALA A 477 15.87 -40.80 -23.33
N GLU A 478 16.34 -40.76 -24.57
CA GLU A 478 16.78 -39.57 -25.29
C GLU A 478 15.63 -38.89 -26.07
N GLY A 479 14.41 -39.41 -26.00
CA GLY A 479 13.24 -38.86 -26.68
C GLY A 479 13.16 -39.22 -28.17
N ARG A 480 13.78 -40.33 -28.59
CA ARG A 480 13.82 -40.78 -29.99
C ARG A 480 13.01 -42.05 -30.18
N ALA A 481 12.39 -42.18 -31.35
CA ALA A 481 11.77 -43.41 -31.81
C ALA A 481 12.16 -43.66 -33.26
N THR A 482 12.71 -44.85 -33.53
CA THR A 482 12.95 -45.36 -34.88
C THR A 482 11.98 -46.48 -35.18
N GLY A 483 11.44 -46.52 -36.38
CA GLY A 483 10.53 -47.58 -36.81
C GLY A 483 10.46 -47.73 -38.32
N GLU A 484 9.76 -48.77 -38.74
CA GLU A 484 9.44 -49.02 -40.14
C GLU A 484 7.92 -48.94 -40.33
N LEU A 485 7.47 -48.20 -41.33
CA LEU A 485 6.08 -48.11 -41.74
C LEU A 485 5.93 -48.80 -43.09
N GLU A 486 5.23 -49.94 -43.11
CA GLU A 486 4.86 -50.62 -44.35
C GLU A 486 3.63 -49.95 -44.96
N LEU A 487 3.73 -49.53 -46.22
CA LEU A 487 2.62 -48.91 -46.94
C LEU A 487 1.65 -49.93 -47.56
N GLY A 488 2.09 -51.18 -47.74
CA GLY A 488 1.28 -52.23 -48.36
C GLY A 488 -0.11 -52.42 -47.72
N PRO A 489 -0.24 -52.47 -46.38
CA PRO A 489 -1.54 -52.58 -45.70
C PRO A 489 -2.46 -51.37 -45.87
N LEU A 490 -1.97 -50.23 -46.35
CA LEU A 490 -2.75 -49.01 -46.57
C LEU A 490 -3.47 -49.00 -47.93
N GLU A 491 -3.29 -50.04 -48.76
CA GLU A 491 -3.95 -50.23 -50.07
C GLU A 491 -3.92 -48.95 -50.95
N LEU A 492 -2.76 -48.29 -50.99
CA LEU A 492 -2.60 -47.01 -51.69
C LEU A 492 -2.72 -47.17 -53.22
N GLU A 493 -3.55 -46.34 -53.85
CA GLU A 493 -3.60 -46.27 -55.32
C GLU A 493 -2.46 -45.38 -55.88
N PRO A 494 -1.90 -45.73 -57.06
CA PRO A 494 -1.01 -44.84 -57.79
C PRO A 494 -1.68 -43.48 -58.05
N LYS A 495 -0.93 -42.38 -57.90
CA LYS A 495 -1.37 -40.96 -57.93
C LYS A 495 -1.97 -40.42 -56.63
N ALA A 496 -2.07 -41.22 -55.57
CA ALA A 496 -2.44 -40.72 -54.25
C ALA A 496 -1.34 -39.84 -53.63
N ALA A 497 -1.72 -38.96 -52.70
CA ALA A 497 -0.81 -38.19 -51.86
C ALA A 497 -0.82 -38.74 -50.43
N LEU A 498 0.36 -39.03 -49.88
CA LEU A 498 0.56 -39.47 -48.51
C LEU A 498 1.24 -38.35 -47.71
N ALA A 499 0.55 -37.83 -46.71
CA ALA A 499 1.08 -36.84 -45.78
C ALA A 499 1.46 -37.52 -44.46
N LEU A 500 2.70 -37.33 -44.00
CA LEU A 500 3.23 -37.90 -42.75
C LEU A 500 3.67 -36.78 -41.81
N TRP A 501 3.30 -36.87 -40.53
CA TRP A 501 3.85 -35.98 -39.49
C TRP A 501 3.95 -36.70 -38.15
N GLY A 502 4.91 -36.28 -37.34
CA GLY A 502 5.04 -36.73 -35.96
C GLY A 502 4.22 -35.84 -35.04
N GLU A 503 3.55 -36.45 -34.07
CA GLU A 503 2.90 -35.75 -32.95
C GLU A 503 3.49 -36.22 -31.62
N ALA A 504 3.71 -35.29 -30.70
CA ALA A 504 4.05 -35.56 -29.32
C ALA A 504 3.17 -34.74 -28.39
N ARG A 505 2.88 -35.31 -27.22
CA ARG A 505 2.08 -34.69 -26.16
C ARG A 505 2.90 -34.65 -24.89
N ASP A 506 2.89 -33.51 -24.22
CA ASP A 506 3.50 -33.35 -22.90
C ASP A 506 2.68 -34.05 -21.79
N ARG A 507 3.09 -33.85 -20.54
CA ARG A 507 2.44 -34.38 -19.34
C ARG A 507 1.50 -33.41 -18.64
N ASP A 508 1.08 -32.30 -19.28
CA ASP A 508 0.23 -31.31 -18.61
C ASP A 508 -1.19 -31.89 -18.36
N PRO A 509 -1.63 -32.05 -17.09
CA PRO A 509 -2.95 -32.57 -16.75
C PRO A 509 -4.11 -31.62 -17.08
N ARG A 510 -3.85 -30.32 -17.36
CA ARG A 510 -4.90 -29.33 -17.65
C ARG A 510 -5.35 -29.34 -19.12
N GLY A 511 -4.60 -30.04 -19.95
CA GLY A 511 -4.79 -30.12 -21.40
C GLY A 511 -3.41 -30.26 -22.04
N PRO A 512 -3.01 -31.47 -22.47
CA PRO A 512 -1.63 -31.71 -22.87
C PRO A 512 -1.28 -30.86 -24.09
N ASN A 513 -0.16 -30.13 -24.03
CA ASN A 513 0.30 -29.36 -25.16
C ASN A 513 0.71 -30.32 -26.28
N LEU A 514 0.22 -30.04 -27.49
CA LEU A 514 0.50 -30.82 -28.68
C LEU A 514 1.64 -30.17 -29.46
N GLY A 515 2.70 -30.95 -29.65
CA GLY A 515 3.79 -30.64 -30.57
C GLY A 515 3.64 -31.45 -31.86
N SER A 516 3.76 -30.79 -33.02
CA SER A 516 3.72 -31.47 -34.32
C SER A 516 4.95 -31.14 -35.15
N SER A 517 5.46 -32.12 -35.89
CA SER A 517 6.52 -31.88 -36.88
C SER A 517 5.95 -31.23 -38.14
N PRO A 518 6.80 -30.64 -39.00
CA PRO A 518 6.42 -30.33 -40.37
C PRO A 518 5.87 -31.58 -41.07
N THR A 519 4.84 -31.41 -41.90
CA THR A 519 4.25 -32.48 -42.70
C THR A 519 5.13 -32.80 -43.90
N ILE A 520 5.53 -34.06 -44.04
CA ILE A 520 6.23 -34.59 -45.21
C ILE A 520 5.17 -35.11 -46.18
N GLN A 521 5.12 -34.53 -47.37
CA GLN A 521 4.23 -34.98 -48.45
C GLN A 521 4.99 -35.89 -49.41
N LEU A 522 4.48 -37.10 -49.58
CA LEU A 522 4.99 -38.11 -50.48
C LEU A 522 3.96 -38.37 -51.58
N ARG A 523 4.41 -38.40 -52.83
CA ARG A 523 3.58 -38.77 -53.97
C ARG A 523 3.65 -40.28 -54.18
N VAL A 524 2.50 -40.94 -54.22
CA VAL A 524 2.44 -42.36 -54.54
C VAL A 524 2.47 -42.50 -56.06
N VAL A 525 3.48 -43.19 -56.58
CA VAL A 525 3.70 -43.43 -58.02
C VAL A 525 3.75 -44.92 -58.31
N SER A 526 3.62 -45.31 -59.57
CA SER A 526 3.76 -46.72 -59.94
C SER A 526 5.21 -47.19 -59.75
N PRO A 527 5.45 -48.49 -59.48
CA PRO A 527 6.81 -49.03 -59.40
C PRO A 527 7.66 -48.77 -60.64
N GLU A 528 7.06 -48.81 -61.83
CA GLU A 528 7.73 -48.56 -63.11
C GLU A 528 8.12 -47.09 -63.25
N GLU A 529 7.22 -46.16 -62.89
CA GLU A 529 7.49 -44.71 -62.92
C GLU A 529 8.66 -44.35 -62.01
N LEU A 530 8.66 -44.84 -60.76
CA LEU A 530 9.75 -44.58 -59.82
C LEU A 530 11.06 -45.21 -60.27
N LEU A 531 11.01 -46.44 -60.79
CA LEU A 531 12.20 -47.13 -61.29
C LEU A 531 12.83 -46.33 -62.45
N ASN A 532 12.03 -45.87 -63.41
CA ASN A 532 12.52 -45.04 -64.52
C ASN A 532 13.10 -43.70 -64.04
N GLU A 533 12.47 -43.05 -63.05
CA GLU A 533 13.00 -41.83 -62.45
C GLU A 533 14.39 -42.06 -61.82
N LEU A 534 14.52 -43.13 -61.04
CA LEU A 534 15.78 -43.49 -60.37
C LEU A 534 16.87 -43.92 -61.36
N LEU A 535 16.51 -44.65 -62.43
CA LEU A 535 17.44 -45.01 -63.51
C LEU A 535 17.93 -43.78 -64.27
N ARG A 536 17.06 -42.81 -64.53
CA ARG A 536 17.46 -41.53 -65.14
C ARG A 536 18.45 -40.78 -64.25
N ARG A 537 18.24 -40.74 -62.93
CA ARG A 537 19.20 -40.14 -61.99
C ARG A 537 20.54 -40.87 -61.98
N LEU A 538 20.55 -42.21 -62.06
CA LEU A 538 21.79 -42.98 -62.20
C LEU A 538 22.51 -42.64 -63.51
N HIS A 539 21.78 -42.60 -64.63
CA HIS A 539 22.34 -42.22 -65.93
C HIS A 539 22.99 -40.83 -65.91
N GLU A 540 22.37 -39.86 -65.24
CA GLU A 540 22.95 -38.53 -65.04
C GLU A 540 24.28 -38.58 -64.26
N GLN A 541 24.35 -39.39 -63.19
CA GLN A 541 25.60 -39.61 -62.45
C GLN A 541 26.66 -40.30 -63.31
N ARG A 542 26.27 -41.25 -64.15
CA ARG A 542 27.20 -41.90 -65.09
C ARG A 542 27.79 -40.91 -66.09
N LEU A 543 26.97 -40.04 -66.67
CA LEU A 543 27.45 -39.00 -67.59
C LEU A 543 28.41 -38.01 -66.91
N GLU A 544 28.18 -37.69 -65.63
CA GLU A 544 29.11 -36.86 -64.84
C GLU A 544 30.46 -37.56 -64.64
N LEU A 545 30.45 -38.86 -64.31
CA LEU A 545 31.66 -39.67 -64.17
C LEU A 545 32.40 -39.88 -65.50
N GLU A 546 31.69 -40.02 -66.62
CA GLU A 546 32.27 -40.08 -67.96
C GLU A 546 33.03 -38.79 -68.31
N ARG A 547 32.42 -37.63 -68.00
CA ARG A 547 33.07 -36.32 -68.19
C ARG A 547 34.32 -36.21 -67.32
N LEU A 548 34.22 -36.58 -66.04
CA LEU A 548 35.35 -36.58 -65.12
C LEU A 548 36.48 -37.46 -65.65
N ALA A 549 36.20 -38.70 -66.06
CA ALA A 549 37.22 -39.58 -66.60
C ALA A 549 37.89 -38.99 -67.86
N ALA A 550 37.13 -38.35 -68.74
CA ALA A 550 37.68 -37.69 -69.93
C ALA A 550 38.53 -36.44 -69.60
N GLU A 551 38.22 -35.73 -68.50
CA GLU A 551 39.02 -34.62 -67.99
C GLU A 551 40.33 -35.11 -67.36
N GLU A 552 40.26 -36.17 -66.57
CA GLU A 552 41.42 -36.83 -65.97
C GLU A 552 42.39 -37.36 -67.04
N GLU A 553 41.91 -37.95 -68.13
CA GLU A 553 42.78 -38.36 -69.24
C GLU A 553 43.46 -37.19 -69.95
N ARG A 554 42.73 -36.09 -70.16
CA ARG A 554 43.29 -34.88 -70.77
C ARG A 554 44.36 -34.28 -69.87
N LEU A 555 44.11 -34.24 -68.56
CA LEU A 555 45.09 -33.79 -67.57
C LEU A 555 46.32 -34.71 -67.55
N ALA A 556 46.11 -36.03 -67.55
CA ALA A 556 47.19 -37.01 -67.58
C ALA A 556 48.10 -36.83 -68.80
N GLY A 557 47.52 -36.67 -70.00
CA GLY A 557 48.27 -36.43 -71.23
C GLY A 557 49.06 -35.12 -71.20
N ALA A 558 48.47 -34.04 -70.67
CA ALA A 558 49.14 -32.75 -70.54
C ALA A 558 50.29 -32.79 -69.51
N LEU A 559 50.14 -33.55 -68.42
CA LEU A 559 51.19 -33.78 -67.42
C LEU A 559 52.33 -34.65 -67.96
N GLN A 560 52.03 -35.70 -68.72
CA GLN A 560 53.04 -36.53 -69.39
C GLN A 560 53.86 -35.73 -70.42
N ALA A 561 53.22 -34.77 -71.09
CA ALA A 561 53.87 -33.80 -71.97
C ALA A 561 54.56 -32.63 -71.20
N ALA A 562 54.59 -32.68 -69.87
CA ALA A 562 55.19 -31.68 -68.98
C ALA A 562 54.74 -30.24 -69.26
N GLN A 563 53.47 -30.04 -69.63
CA GLN A 563 52.93 -28.70 -69.88
C GLN A 563 52.82 -27.92 -68.56
N ALA A 564 53.56 -26.81 -68.44
CA ALA A 564 53.54 -25.94 -67.27
C ALA A 564 52.14 -25.59 -66.71
N PRO A 565 51.15 -25.16 -67.54
CA PRO A 565 49.82 -24.82 -67.03
C PRO A 565 49.02 -26.03 -66.51
N ALA A 566 49.39 -27.26 -66.89
CA ALA A 566 48.78 -28.49 -66.39
C ALA A 566 49.40 -28.90 -65.05
N VAL A 567 50.72 -28.78 -64.90
CA VAL A 567 51.44 -29.06 -63.65
C VAL A 567 50.95 -28.16 -62.51
N GLU A 568 50.79 -26.86 -62.76
CA GLU A 568 50.32 -25.90 -61.75
C GLU A 568 48.87 -26.15 -61.29
N ARG A 569 48.01 -26.68 -62.17
CA ARG A 569 46.59 -26.92 -61.89
C ARG A 569 46.28 -28.35 -61.48
N ALA A 570 47.24 -29.27 -61.52
CA ALA A 570 46.97 -30.69 -61.31
C ALA A 570 46.50 -31.00 -59.88
N ALA A 571 47.19 -30.51 -58.86
CA ALA A 571 46.81 -30.76 -57.46
C ALA A 571 45.38 -30.27 -57.09
N PRO A 572 44.96 -29.02 -57.40
CA PRO A 572 43.58 -28.60 -57.14
C PRO A 572 42.55 -29.38 -57.96
N THR A 573 42.83 -29.67 -59.23
CA THR A 573 41.93 -30.49 -60.08
C THR A 573 41.73 -31.89 -59.49
N GLN A 574 42.79 -32.53 -58.97
CA GLN A 574 42.65 -33.81 -58.27
C GLN A 574 41.78 -33.69 -57.01
N ALA A 575 41.94 -32.63 -56.22
CA ALA A 575 41.10 -32.42 -55.04
C ALA A 575 39.61 -32.27 -55.39
N ASP A 576 39.30 -31.55 -56.48
CA ASP A 576 37.92 -31.41 -56.96
C ASP A 576 37.38 -32.72 -57.55
N ALA A 577 38.19 -33.48 -58.28
CA ALA A 577 37.84 -34.82 -58.75
C ALA A 577 37.46 -35.76 -57.59
N GLY A 578 38.21 -35.74 -56.48
CA GLY A 578 37.87 -36.49 -55.27
C GLY A 578 36.49 -36.13 -54.69
N ARG A 579 36.15 -34.84 -54.65
CA ARG A 579 34.81 -34.38 -54.22
C ARG A 579 33.71 -34.79 -55.18
N VAL A 580 33.98 -34.88 -56.48
CA VAL A 580 33.01 -35.38 -57.47
C VAL A 580 32.76 -36.87 -57.24
N LEU A 581 33.82 -37.68 -57.06
CA LEU A 581 33.68 -39.12 -56.79
C LEU A 581 32.89 -39.41 -55.51
N GLU A 582 33.18 -38.69 -54.41
CA GLU A 582 32.43 -38.85 -53.16
C GLU A 582 30.96 -38.46 -53.28
N ARG A 583 30.66 -37.36 -53.99
CA ARG A 583 29.28 -36.96 -54.26
C ARG A 583 28.55 -37.98 -55.12
N ALA A 584 29.19 -38.50 -56.17
CA ALA A 584 28.63 -39.54 -57.03
C ALA A 584 28.39 -40.84 -56.25
N ALA A 585 29.32 -41.27 -55.38
CA ALA A 585 29.15 -42.43 -54.52
C ALA A 585 27.96 -42.26 -53.56
N GLY A 586 27.82 -41.09 -52.94
CA GLY A 586 26.68 -40.76 -52.09
C GLY A 586 25.34 -40.73 -52.86
N ALA A 587 25.33 -40.19 -54.08
CA ALA A 587 24.15 -40.17 -54.94
C ALA A 587 23.71 -41.60 -55.34
N VAL A 588 24.66 -42.46 -55.70
CA VAL A 588 24.39 -43.88 -56.03
C VAL A 588 23.82 -44.61 -54.80
N ASP A 589 24.42 -44.46 -53.62
CA ASP A 589 23.88 -45.10 -52.40
C ASP A 589 22.50 -44.55 -52.02
N GLY A 590 22.25 -43.26 -52.25
CA GLY A 590 20.92 -42.66 -52.09
C GLY A 590 19.88 -43.34 -52.99
N VAL A 591 20.21 -43.52 -54.27
CA VAL A 591 19.33 -44.25 -55.22
C VAL A 591 19.16 -45.71 -54.80
N VAL A 592 20.22 -46.39 -54.36
CA VAL A 592 20.12 -47.79 -53.88
C VAL A 592 19.20 -47.88 -52.65
N ALA A 593 19.27 -46.91 -51.74
CA ALA A 593 18.38 -46.84 -50.60
C ALA A 593 16.92 -46.66 -51.03
N GLU A 594 16.65 -45.74 -51.98
CA GLU A 594 15.31 -45.53 -52.55
C GLU A 594 14.78 -46.78 -53.27
N LEU A 595 15.62 -47.44 -54.08
CA LEU A 595 15.26 -48.67 -54.77
C LEU A 595 14.92 -49.81 -53.80
N ARG A 596 15.63 -49.89 -52.66
CA ARG A 596 15.42 -50.90 -51.61
C ARG A 596 14.18 -50.61 -50.77
N ALA A 597 13.98 -49.36 -50.36
CA ALA A 597 12.81 -48.95 -49.58
C ALA A 597 11.50 -49.18 -50.36
N ASN A 598 11.55 -49.07 -51.69
CA ASN A 598 10.41 -49.28 -52.58
C ASN A 598 10.32 -50.69 -53.19
N HIS A 599 11.17 -51.64 -52.76
CA HIS A 599 11.16 -53.04 -53.25
C HIS A 599 11.19 -53.19 -54.79
N LEU A 600 11.92 -52.31 -55.49
CA LEU A 600 11.88 -52.22 -56.95
C LEU A 600 12.73 -53.28 -57.68
N LEU A 601 13.81 -53.76 -57.07
CA LEU A 601 14.77 -54.71 -57.65
C LEU A 601 15.17 -55.79 -56.63
N ASP A 602 16.04 -56.70 -57.02
CA ASP A 602 16.47 -57.81 -56.16
C ASP A 602 17.66 -57.43 -55.26
N GLY A 603 17.78 -58.12 -54.12
CA GLY A 603 18.88 -57.95 -53.16
C GLY A 603 20.30 -58.19 -53.71
N ARG A 604 20.44 -58.85 -54.87
CA ARG A 604 21.72 -58.98 -55.57
C ARG A 604 22.09 -57.70 -56.31
N THR A 605 21.12 -57.06 -56.97
CA THR A 605 21.34 -55.82 -57.74
C THR A 605 21.67 -54.66 -56.82
N TYR A 606 21.00 -54.56 -55.66
CA TYR A 606 21.33 -53.56 -54.63
C TYR A 606 22.79 -53.67 -54.16
N ARG A 607 23.24 -54.90 -53.85
CA ARG A 607 24.63 -55.15 -53.44
C ARG A 607 25.62 -54.80 -54.54
N ARG A 608 25.34 -55.16 -55.80
CA ARG A 608 26.21 -54.79 -56.92
C ARG A 608 26.34 -53.27 -57.09
N LEU A 609 25.23 -52.52 -57.03
CA LEU A 609 25.29 -51.06 -57.15
C LEU A 609 26.04 -50.42 -55.96
N SER A 610 25.78 -50.88 -54.74
CA SER A 610 26.46 -50.32 -53.55
C SER A 610 27.94 -50.72 -53.48
N GLU A 611 28.28 -51.99 -53.69
CA GLU A 611 29.66 -52.47 -53.55
C GLU A 611 30.50 -52.23 -54.82
N GLU A 612 30.00 -52.57 -56.00
CA GLU A 612 30.77 -52.53 -57.26
C GLU A 612 30.81 -51.13 -57.90
N VAL A 613 29.89 -50.23 -57.55
CA VAL A 613 29.87 -48.83 -58.01
C VAL A 613 30.21 -47.87 -56.87
N ALA A 614 29.32 -47.67 -55.89
CA ALA A 614 29.56 -46.66 -54.84
C ALA A 614 30.80 -46.95 -53.99
N GLY A 615 30.99 -48.20 -53.55
CA GLY A 615 32.17 -48.65 -52.83
C GLY A 615 33.45 -48.54 -53.66
N ALA A 616 33.38 -48.87 -54.95
CA ALA A 616 34.51 -48.72 -55.87
C ALA A 616 34.89 -47.24 -56.07
N LEU A 617 33.93 -46.33 -56.19
CA LEU A 617 34.19 -44.88 -56.31
C LEU A 617 34.91 -44.33 -55.07
N ARG A 618 34.49 -44.73 -53.87
CA ARG A 618 35.17 -44.36 -52.62
C ARG A 618 36.58 -44.93 -52.54
N ALA A 619 36.76 -46.18 -52.94
CA ALA A 619 38.08 -46.80 -52.98
C ALA A 619 39.06 -46.07 -53.92
N VAL A 620 38.56 -45.56 -55.05
CA VAL A 620 39.34 -44.70 -55.96
C VAL A 620 39.66 -43.36 -55.30
N ALA A 621 38.67 -42.71 -54.69
CA ALA A 621 38.83 -41.41 -54.04
C ALA A 621 39.85 -41.44 -52.88
N GLU A 622 39.73 -42.42 -51.97
CA GLU A 622 40.60 -42.58 -50.80
C GLU A 622 41.99 -43.13 -51.16
N GLY A 623 42.07 -43.97 -52.20
CA GLY A 623 43.28 -44.73 -52.53
C GLY A 623 44.07 -44.13 -53.68
N THR A 624 43.60 -44.35 -54.92
CA THR A 624 44.36 -44.05 -56.13
C THR A 624 44.41 -42.56 -56.44
N LEU A 625 43.33 -41.82 -56.18
CA LEU A 625 43.27 -40.38 -56.37
C LEU A 625 44.11 -39.64 -55.32
N ALA A 626 44.08 -40.07 -54.05
CA ALA A 626 44.94 -39.48 -53.01
C ALA A 626 46.44 -39.57 -53.39
N ARG A 627 46.88 -40.73 -53.89
CA ARG A 627 48.24 -40.93 -54.40
C ARG A 627 48.54 -40.12 -55.65
N ALA A 628 47.57 -39.94 -56.54
CA ALA A 628 47.71 -39.09 -57.72
C ALA A 628 47.89 -37.62 -57.32
N ARG A 629 47.11 -37.15 -56.34
CA ARG A 629 47.24 -35.81 -55.77
C ARG A 629 48.61 -35.56 -55.15
N GLU A 630 49.12 -36.46 -54.31
CA GLU A 630 50.46 -36.33 -53.71
C GLU A 630 51.55 -36.19 -54.79
N ARG A 631 51.44 -36.95 -55.88
CA ARG A 631 52.38 -36.86 -57.01
C ARG A 631 52.22 -35.57 -57.81
N CYS A 632 51.00 -35.06 -57.96
CA CYS A 632 50.73 -33.77 -58.58
C CYS A 632 51.30 -32.61 -57.75
N GLU A 633 51.19 -32.68 -56.42
CA GLU A 633 51.80 -31.70 -55.49
C GLU A 633 53.33 -31.74 -55.62
N ALA A 634 53.95 -32.93 -55.59
CA ALA A 634 55.39 -33.08 -55.79
C ALA A 634 55.87 -32.57 -57.16
N ALA A 635 55.08 -32.77 -58.22
CA ALA A 635 55.39 -32.24 -59.56
C ALA A 635 55.29 -30.72 -59.64
N ALA A 636 54.37 -30.10 -58.90
CA ALA A 636 54.23 -28.64 -58.83
C ALA A 636 55.40 -27.97 -58.08
N ASP A 637 55.93 -28.64 -57.06
CA ASP A 637 57.05 -28.16 -56.24
C ASP A 637 58.41 -28.30 -56.96
N ASP A 638 58.71 -29.47 -57.53
CA ASP A 638 59.99 -29.78 -58.19
C ASP A 638 60.05 -29.24 -59.64
N ARG A 639 58.90 -29.14 -60.33
CA ARG A 639 58.76 -28.72 -61.74
C ARG A 639 59.65 -29.48 -62.72
N GLY A 640 60.07 -30.69 -62.36
CA GLY A 640 60.85 -31.60 -63.18
C GLY A 640 60.00 -32.38 -64.18
N GLU A 641 60.59 -32.73 -65.33
CA GLU A 641 59.90 -33.54 -66.35
C GLU A 641 59.59 -34.96 -65.85
N ALA A 642 60.47 -35.53 -65.02
CA ALA A 642 60.27 -36.86 -64.45
C ALA A 642 59.13 -36.89 -63.41
N THR A 643 59.03 -35.87 -62.56
CA THR A 643 57.97 -35.73 -61.56
C THR A 643 56.63 -35.44 -62.23
N ALA A 644 56.59 -34.60 -63.28
CA ALA A 644 55.41 -34.38 -64.10
C ALA A 644 54.90 -35.65 -64.81
N ARG A 645 55.80 -36.47 -65.38
CA ARG A 645 55.43 -37.77 -65.99
C ARG A 645 54.88 -38.75 -64.95
N ALA A 646 55.51 -38.85 -63.77
CA ALA A 646 55.04 -39.73 -62.69
C ALA A 646 53.66 -39.31 -62.13
N ALA A 647 53.38 -38.01 -62.09
CA ALA A 647 52.05 -37.47 -61.78
C ALA A 647 51.04 -37.83 -62.88
N GLY A 648 51.40 -37.61 -64.16
CA GLY A 648 50.55 -37.96 -65.30
C GLY A 648 50.21 -39.46 -65.38
N GLU A 649 51.14 -40.35 -65.03
CA GLU A 649 50.86 -41.79 -64.91
C GLU A 649 49.88 -42.12 -63.77
N ALA A 650 49.94 -41.40 -62.65
CA ALA A 650 49.03 -41.63 -61.54
C ALA A 650 47.61 -41.13 -61.87
N VAL A 651 47.50 -39.95 -62.47
CA VAL A 651 46.23 -39.39 -62.99
C VAL A 651 45.64 -40.30 -64.07
N ALA A 652 46.46 -40.86 -64.96
CA ALA A 652 45.99 -41.83 -65.97
C ALA A 652 45.37 -43.08 -65.33
N ARG A 653 45.91 -43.56 -64.20
CA ARG A 653 45.33 -44.71 -63.47
C ARG A 653 43.97 -44.36 -62.88
N VAL A 654 43.81 -43.16 -62.30
CA VAL A 654 42.50 -42.67 -61.80
C VAL A 654 41.48 -42.70 -62.93
N ALA A 655 41.82 -42.14 -64.10
CA ALA A 655 40.92 -42.13 -65.25
C ALA A 655 40.51 -43.54 -65.73
N GLN A 656 41.46 -44.49 -65.75
CA GLN A 656 41.20 -45.89 -66.10
C GLN A 656 40.25 -46.58 -65.11
N GLU A 657 40.45 -46.37 -63.81
CA GLU A 657 39.60 -46.95 -62.77
C GLU A 657 38.18 -46.36 -62.82
N VAL A 658 38.05 -45.03 -62.98
CA VAL A 658 36.74 -44.38 -63.14
C VAL A 658 36.03 -44.89 -64.39
N ARG A 659 36.72 -45.05 -65.53
CA ARG A 659 36.14 -45.66 -66.74
C ARG A 659 35.67 -47.09 -66.52
N ALA A 660 36.44 -47.89 -65.79
CA ALA A 660 36.06 -49.25 -65.47
C ALA A 660 34.78 -49.29 -64.62
N ILE A 661 34.61 -48.33 -63.70
CA ILE A 661 33.41 -48.18 -62.89
C ILE A 661 32.23 -47.72 -63.75
N VAL A 662 32.39 -46.71 -64.59
CA VAL A 662 31.38 -46.24 -65.55
C VAL A 662 30.87 -47.40 -66.42
N ALA A 663 31.78 -48.23 -66.95
CA ALA A 663 31.41 -49.38 -67.77
C ALA A 663 30.64 -50.46 -66.98
N ARG A 664 30.93 -50.62 -65.67
CA ARG A 664 30.14 -51.51 -64.79
C ARG A 664 28.76 -50.93 -64.53
N MET A 665 28.68 -49.64 -64.25
CA MET A 665 27.44 -48.91 -64.01
C MET A 665 26.50 -48.98 -65.21
N GLY A 666 27.00 -48.77 -66.43
CA GLY A 666 26.21 -48.91 -67.66
C GLY A 666 25.61 -50.31 -67.86
N ARG A 667 26.37 -51.38 -67.59
CA ARG A 667 25.83 -52.76 -67.66
C ARG A 667 24.72 -53.03 -66.64
N LEU A 668 24.80 -52.40 -65.47
CA LEU A 668 23.79 -52.53 -64.42
C LEU A 668 22.54 -51.70 -64.76
N GLU A 669 22.70 -50.51 -65.34
CA GLU A 669 21.60 -49.70 -65.89
C GLU A 669 20.85 -50.46 -66.98
N GLU A 670 21.54 -51.01 -67.99
CA GLU A 670 20.93 -51.79 -69.07
C GLU A 670 20.13 -52.99 -68.54
N LEU A 671 20.68 -53.70 -67.54
CA LEU A 671 19.98 -54.80 -66.89
C LEU A 671 18.70 -54.31 -66.18
N ALA A 672 18.78 -53.18 -65.50
CA ALA A 672 17.64 -52.62 -64.78
C ALA A 672 16.58 -52.04 -65.72
N GLU A 673 16.98 -51.44 -66.85
CA GLU A 673 16.08 -51.00 -67.93
C GLU A 673 15.32 -52.18 -68.55
N LEU A 674 16.01 -53.30 -68.81
CA LEU A 674 15.36 -54.52 -69.30
C LEU A 674 14.34 -55.06 -68.29
N VAL A 675 14.66 -55.01 -67.00
CA VAL A 675 13.71 -55.39 -65.93
C VAL A 675 12.53 -54.43 -65.88
N ALA A 676 12.76 -53.12 -66.02
CA ALA A 676 11.70 -52.11 -66.06
C ALA A 676 10.75 -52.34 -67.25
N ALA A 677 11.30 -52.53 -68.46
CA ALA A 677 10.54 -52.78 -69.67
C ALA A 677 9.72 -54.08 -69.58
N LEU A 678 10.30 -55.14 -69.00
CA LEU A 678 9.60 -56.42 -68.81
C LEU A 678 8.47 -56.29 -67.77
N LYS A 679 8.68 -55.55 -66.68
CA LYS A 679 7.64 -55.26 -65.68
C LYS A 679 6.50 -54.43 -66.28
N GLN A 680 6.83 -53.40 -67.05
CA GLN A 680 5.84 -52.59 -67.75
C GLN A 680 4.98 -53.44 -68.70
N LEU A 681 5.60 -54.30 -69.51
CA LEU A 681 4.88 -55.18 -70.44
C LEU A 681 3.95 -56.17 -69.70
N ILE A 682 4.38 -56.67 -68.53
CA ILE A 682 3.53 -57.52 -67.67
C ILE A 682 2.35 -56.73 -67.10
N SER A 683 2.56 -55.48 -66.67
CA SER A 683 1.50 -54.61 -66.17
C SER A 683 0.47 -54.29 -67.25
N GLU A 684 0.92 -53.87 -68.43
CA GLU A 684 0.06 -53.60 -69.59
C GLU A 684 -0.74 -54.85 -70.00
N GLN A 685 -0.13 -56.04 -69.99
CA GLN A 685 -0.86 -57.29 -70.22
C GLN A 685 -1.94 -57.56 -69.17
N ARG A 686 -1.67 -57.27 -67.89
CA ARG A 686 -2.67 -57.44 -66.81
C ARG A 686 -3.83 -56.47 -66.97
N GLU A 687 -3.56 -55.19 -67.24
CA GLU A 687 -4.61 -54.20 -67.50
C GLU A 687 -5.46 -54.61 -68.70
N LEU A 688 -4.83 -55.01 -69.83
CA LEU A 688 -5.56 -55.49 -71.01
C LEU A 688 -6.41 -56.74 -70.70
N MET A 689 -5.90 -57.67 -69.89
CA MET A 689 -6.69 -58.83 -69.45
C MET A 689 -7.85 -58.44 -68.53
N GLU A 690 -7.67 -57.47 -67.65
CA GLU A 690 -8.74 -56.97 -66.78
C GLU A 690 -9.78 -56.18 -67.57
N GLU A 691 -9.38 -55.34 -68.52
CA GLU A 691 -10.30 -54.67 -69.45
C GLU A 691 -11.07 -55.68 -70.28
N ALA A 692 -10.41 -56.73 -70.80
CA ALA A 692 -11.07 -57.80 -71.53
C ALA A 692 -12.07 -58.56 -70.63
N ARG A 693 -11.72 -58.82 -69.36
CA ARG A 693 -12.63 -59.44 -68.37
C ARG A 693 -13.80 -58.54 -67.99
N ARG A 694 -13.59 -57.22 -67.90
CA ARG A 694 -14.64 -56.23 -67.65
C ARG A 694 -15.58 -56.07 -68.84
N ARG A 695 -15.08 -56.22 -70.08
CA ARG A 695 -15.90 -56.20 -71.31
C ARG A 695 -16.65 -57.51 -71.56
N ALA A 696 -16.17 -58.64 -71.03
CA ALA A 696 -16.79 -59.96 -71.16
C ALA A 696 -17.85 -60.26 -70.08
N ARG A 697 -17.94 -59.43 -69.04
CA ARG A 697 -19.03 -59.41 -68.06
C ARG A 697 -20.04 -58.35 -68.46
#